data_AF-A0A1G4RNR1-F1
#
_entry.id   AF-A0A1G4RNR1-F1
#
_cell.length_a   1.000
_cell.length_b   1.000
_cell.length_c   1.000
_cell.angle_alpha   90.00
_cell.angle_beta   90.00
_cell.angle_gamma   90.00
#
_symmetry.space_group_name_H-M   'P 1'
#
loop_
_entity.id
_entity.type
_entity.pdbx_description
1 polymer ?
#
loop_
_entity_poly.entity_id
_entity_poly.type
_entity_poly.pdbx_seq_one_letter_code
_entity_poly.pdbx_strand_id
1 'polypeptide(L)'
;MMQYSLKKTFFLLAALVASSTISAQVKPIPVAGKWLYRLDSLDNGLDQKWQQQQFTNSIWLPGTLDDAGIGAPVKVDTTVLSKDIMLHLSRKHRYIGAVWYQRSINLTSRMANALLSLERVIWKTDCWIDGKPAGTQESLIAPQVFKLGPLAAGKHVITIRVDNRKQHDISVNDFAHAYTDGTQIIWNGVIGKMQLIDIGKQVINQVQVYSSLANHSVKAAISLGGSHRGDTYLRASLLSGKKVVKQTSPTVIQHDQQEINLQVPAVQSWDEFHPRLYNLRTEVIDSKGRVLDARTQSFGFRDINATGNELRINGRPLFLRGTLECNIFPLEGHPPMNTAGWLKVFKTAKAYGLNHLRFHSWCPPEAAFQVADSLGFYLHVELPLWALTVGKDPKTLIYLEQEAENIIRNYGNHPSFCFWSMGNELEGDFGWLEKLVRKLKQEDNRHLYTTTTFSFQKGHGKNPDPADDYFITQYTEKGWVRGQGIFNTNPPDFKTDYSKALEGTTVPLIIHEVGQYSVYPDLEEIKKYTGVLRPANFEAVRNNLRKKGMLGLAPDYLKASGTLAVQLYKEEIERALKTKGVSGFQLLDLHDFPGQGTALVGILNAFWDSKSLISPADFSKFCGPVVPLIRFEKAAYSNRERFAAAAEIANYSDRQINGEILWSAISADKHFNLRGSLGRQSIAIGNASAGSFSIDLSKIDRACELLITVSIANTGYTNHWKIWVYPNKNPESFNNVIFTTSIDSALSYLQAGRKVLLNPDTANVKGIDGRFAPVFWSPVHFPDQPGSMGLLIDKKNNALADFPTDFYTDWQWWDLVTRSRSLILDKLRAPATPIVRVIDNFFRNRNLATLVEFKVGSGSLILCTMDLHSQSTERAAARQLRYSLLHYAAGNTFQPVQEISAGDLRRLLDN
;
A
#
# COMPACT_ATOMS: atom_id res chain seq x y z
N MET A 1 2.52 -67.11 -62.69
CA MET A 1 3.20 -65.86 -62.27
C MET A 1 2.36 -65.23 -61.17
N MET A 2 2.65 -65.57 -59.92
CA MET A 2 3.52 -64.86 -58.95
C MET A 2 2.68 -63.88 -58.09
N GLN A 3 2.18 -64.24 -56.91
CA GLN A 3 2.78 -64.35 -55.55
C GLN A 3 2.98 -63.01 -54.78
N TYR A 4 2.42 -62.99 -53.56
CA TYR A 4 2.70 -62.16 -52.35
C TYR A 4 2.23 -60.68 -52.35
N SER A 5 1.82 -60.02 -51.25
CA SER A 5 1.59 -60.29 -49.82
C SER A 5 0.93 -59.00 -49.24
N LEU A 6 -0.25 -59.03 -48.62
CA LEU A 6 -0.48 -59.00 -47.17
C LEU A 6 0.02 -57.76 -46.37
N LYS A 7 -0.94 -57.18 -45.61
CA LYS A 7 -0.85 -56.28 -44.44
C LYS A 7 -0.85 -54.74 -44.67
N LYS A 8 -2.04 -54.15 -44.79
CA LYS A 8 -2.36 -52.78 -44.33
C LYS A 8 -3.84 -52.62 -43.97
N THR A 9 -4.29 -53.23 -42.87
CA THR A 9 -5.61 -52.90 -42.29
C THR A 9 -5.65 -53.25 -40.80
N PHE A 10 -4.93 -52.50 -39.95
CA PHE A 10 -5.13 -52.50 -38.49
C PHE A 10 -4.22 -51.40 -37.90
N PHE A 11 -4.68 -50.13 -37.82
CA PHE A 11 -4.15 -49.11 -36.89
C PHE A 11 -4.96 -47.79 -36.95
N LEU A 12 -6.29 -47.87 -37.06
CA LEU A 12 -7.15 -46.69 -37.09
C LEU A 12 -8.51 -47.00 -36.45
N LEU A 13 -8.52 -47.45 -35.19
CA LEU A 13 -9.70 -47.38 -34.30
C LEU A 13 -9.29 -47.74 -32.85
N ALA A 14 -8.61 -46.83 -32.15
CA ALA A 14 -8.40 -46.93 -30.70
C ALA A 14 -8.21 -45.54 -30.04
N ALA A 15 -8.80 -44.49 -30.61
CA ALA A 15 -8.62 -43.10 -30.14
C ALA A 15 -9.92 -42.40 -29.71
N LEU A 16 -11.04 -43.11 -29.63
CA LEU A 16 -12.29 -42.55 -29.10
C LEU A 16 -12.98 -43.59 -28.22
N VAL A 17 -13.44 -43.14 -27.06
CA VAL A 17 -14.04 -43.90 -25.95
C VAL A 17 -13.02 -44.51 -24.98
N ALA A 18 -12.27 -43.64 -24.30
CA ALA A 18 -11.94 -43.88 -22.89
C ALA A 18 -12.90 -43.03 -22.07
N SER A 19 -14.03 -43.66 -21.76
CA SER A 19 -14.99 -43.24 -20.75
C SER A 19 -14.29 -42.73 -19.49
N SER A 20 -14.80 -41.61 -18.99
CA SER A 20 -14.52 -40.98 -17.71
C SER A 20 -14.66 -41.97 -16.55
N THR A 21 -13.62 -42.76 -16.28
CA THR A 21 -13.30 -43.11 -14.90
C THR A 21 -12.56 -41.91 -14.33
N ILE A 22 -13.30 -41.04 -13.65
CA ILE A 22 -12.75 -40.10 -12.68
C ILE A 22 -12.01 -40.98 -11.67
N SER A 23 -10.72 -41.25 -11.91
CA SER A 23 -9.86 -41.82 -10.88
C SER A 23 -9.83 -40.79 -9.77
N ALA A 24 -10.41 -41.15 -8.63
CA ALA A 24 -10.61 -40.27 -7.51
C ALA A 24 -9.25 -39.74 -7.05
N GLN A 25 -9.02 -38.44 -7.27
CA GLN A 25 -8.08 -37.69 -6.46
C GLN A 25 -8.39 -38.05 -5.00
N VAL A 26 -7.38 -38.43 -4.21
CA VAL A 26 -7.60 -38.64 -2.77
C VAL A 26 -8.19 -37.34 -2.25
N LYS A 27 -9.49 -37.35 -1.94
CA LYS A 27 -10.18 -36.16 -1.48
C LYS A 27 -9.73 -35.92 -0.05
N PRO A 28 -9.10 -34.78 0.26
CA PRO A 28 -8.80 -34.42 1.63
C PRO A 28 -10.08 -34.46 2.46
N ILE A 29 -10.01 -35.03 3.67
CA ILE A 29 -11.11 -35.03 4.62
C ILE A 29 -11.01 -33.74 5.42
N PRO A 30 -11.99 -32.82 5.35
CA PRO A 30 -11.98 -31.62 6.18
C PRO A 30 -12.05 -31.98 7.66
N VAL A 31 -11.17 -31.39 8.46
CA VAL A 31 -11.24 -31.45 9.93
C VAL A 31 -11.63 -30.08 10.52
N ALA A 32 -12.24 -29.23 9.71
CA ALA A 32 -12.94 -28.00 10.09
C ALA A 32 -14.28 -28.29 10.79
N GLY A 33 -14.65 -27.51 11.80
CA GLY A 33 -15.90 -27.61 12.57
C GLY A 33 -15.69 -27.36 14.06
N LYS A 34 -16.50 -28.01 14.90
CA LYS A 34 -16.41 -27.90 16.36
C LYS A 34 -15.21 -28.69 16.91
N TRP A 35 -14.31 -28.00 17.59
CA TRP A 35 -13.21 -28.56 18.38
C TRP A 35 -13.49 -28.33 19.86
N LEU A 36 -12.97 -29.21 20.72
CA LEU A 36 -12.89 -28.97 22.15
C LEU A 36 -11.60 -28.21 22.45
N TYR A 37 -11.57 -27.34 23.45
CA TYR A 37 -10.37 -26.59 23.78
C TYR A 37 -10.13 -26.43 25.29
N ARG A 38 -8.89 -26.11 25.64
CA ARG A 38 -8.47 -25.74 27.00
C ARG A 38 -7.37 -24.67 26.94
N LEU A 39 -7.58 -23.56 27.62
CA LEU A 39 -6.56 -22.51 27.79
C LEU A 39 -5.47 -23.02 28.73
N ASP A 40 -4.22 -22.81 28.35
CA ASP A 40 -3.04 -23.22 29.13
C ASP A 40 -2.22 -21.98 29.53
N SER A 41 -2.86 -21.10 30.31
CA SER A 41 -2.30 -19.78 30.67
C SER A 41 -1.05 -19.87 31.53
N LEU A 42 -0.82 -21.02 32.18
CA LEU A 42 0.36 -21.29 33.02
C LEU A 42 1.34 -22.25 32.34
N ASP A 43 1.05 -22.68 31.09
CA ASP A 43 1.89 -23.58 30.30
C ASP A 43 2.25 -24.91 30.97
N ASN A 44 1.29 -25.50 31.69
CA ASN A 44 1.47 -26.74 32.46
C ASN A 44 0.89 -27.97 31.74
N GLY A 45 0.26 -27.80 30.57
CA GLY A 45 -0.49 -28.87 29.91
C GLY A 45 0.38 -30.04 29.47
N LEU A 46 1.65 -29.79 29.09
CA LEU A 46 2.60 -30.85 28.73
C LEU A 46 2.96 -31.70 29.95
N ASP A 47 3.30 -31.07 31.08
CA ASP A 47 3.65 -31.74 32.33
C ASP A 47 2.49 -32.56 32.89
N GLN A 48 1.26 -32.03 32.76
CA GLN A 48 0.04 -32.70 33.18
C GLN A 48 -0.53 -33.68 32.15
N LYS A 49 0.17 -33.90 31.03
CA LYS A 49 -0.21 -34.82 29.95
C LYS A 49 -1.62 -34.58 29.39
N TRP A 50 -1.99 -33.32 29.14
CA TRP A 50 -3.32 -32.95 28.65
C TRP A 50 -3.67 -33.57 27.29
N GLN A 51 -2.68 -34.00 26.48
CA GLN A 51 -2.90 -34.79 25.27
C GLN A 51 -3.63 -36.13 25.50
N GLN A 52 -3.70 -36.60 26.76
CA GLN A 52 -4.41 -37.83 27.16
C GLN A 52 -5.72 -37.54 27.92
N GLN A 53 -6.03 -36.27 28.18
CA GLN A 53 -7.22 -35.85 28.92
C GLN A 53 -8.35 -35.45 27.98
N GLN A 54 -9.59 -35.39 28.47
CA GLN A 54 -10.73 -34.87 27.72
C GLN A 54 -11.00 -33.41 28.08
N PHE A 55 -11.29 -32.60 27.07
CA PHE A 55 -11.69 -31.19 27.26
C PHE A 55 -13.21 -31.03 27.19
N THR A 56 -13.75 -29.98 27.80
CA THR A 56 -15.21 -29.74 27.89
C THR A 56 -15.65 -28.49 27.13
N ASN A 57 -14.82 -27.44 27.09
CA ASN A 57 -15.14 -26.23 26.35
C ASN A 57 -15.00 -26.48 24.85
N SER A 58 -15.74 -25.74 24.03
CA SER A 58 -15.72 -25.91 22.58
C SER A 58 -15.59 -24.62 21.81
N ILE A 59 -14.96 -24.69 20.65
CA ILE A 59 -14.72 -23.58 19.73
C ILE A 59 -14.92 -24.07 18.28
N TRP A 60 -15.23 -23.16 17.36
CA TRP A 60 -15.25 -23.46 15.94
C TRP A 60 -13.88 -23.15 15.33
N LEU A 61 -13.27 -24.13 14.65
CA LEU A 61 -12.07 -23.93 13.84
C LEU A 61 -12.36 -24.36 12.40
N PRO A 62 -11.90 -23.64 11.36
CA PRO A 62 -11.02 -22.49 11.43
C PRO A 62 -11.68 -21.26 12.07
N GLY A 63 -10.89 -20.48 12.79
CA GLY A 63 -11.27 -19.35 13.63
C GLY A 63 -10.22 -19.09 14.71
N THR A 64 -10.41 -18.03 15.47
CA THR A 64 -9.54 -17.58 16.56
C THR A 64 -10.27 -17.50 17.90
N LEU A 65 -9.52 -17.41 18.99
CA LEU A 65 -10.10 -17.08 20.29
C LEU A 65 -10.80 -15.71 20.29
N ASP A 66 -10.27 -14.73 19.55
CA ASP A 66 -10.86 -13.40 19.39
C ASP A 66 -12.24 -13.45 18.72
N ASP A 67 -12.40 -14.24 17.65
CA ASP A 67 -13.69 -14.49 16.99
C ASP A 67 -14.72 -15.07 17.95
N ALA A 68 -14.27 -15.94 18.86
CA ALA A 68 -15.10 -16.61 19.85
C ALA A 68 -15.30 -15.78 21.14
N GLY A 69 -14.69 -14.59 21.25
CA GLY A 69 -14.75 -13.75 22.44
C GLY A 69 -14.06 -14.37 23.67
N ILE A 70 -13.08 -15.24 23.46
CA ILE A 70 -12.35 -15.95 24.53
C ILE A 70 -11.04 -15.21 24.84
N GLY A 71 -10.83 -14.89 26.12
CA GLY A 71 -9.63 -14.19 26.59
C GLY A 71 -9.97 -13.11 27.61
N ALA A 72 -8.97 -12.37 28.07
CA ALA A 72 -9.21 -11.24 28.96
C ALA A 72 -9.81 -10.06 28.18
N PRO A 73 -10.88 -9.41 28.68
CA PRO A 73 -11.43 -8.23 28.02
C PRO A 73 -10.46 -7.04 28.13
N VAL A 74 -10.27 -6.32 27.03
CA VAL A 74 -9.39 -5.13 27.00
C VAL A 74 -10.23 -3.89 27.25
N LYS A 75 -9.88 -3.11 28.28
CA LYS A 75 -10.55 -1.85 28.62
C LYS A 75 -9.68 -0.67 28.20
N VAL A 76 -10.28 0.26 27.47
CA VAL A 76 -9.61 1.46 26.97
C VAL A 76 -10.44 2.69 27.30
N ASP A 77 -9.83 3.69 27.96
CA ASP A 77 -10.47 4.95 28.33
C ASP A 77 -10.39 5.97 27.18
N THR A 78 -11.48 6.13 26.44
CA THR A 78 -11.57 7.05 25.31
C THR A 78 -11.86 8.51 25.70
N THR A 79 -11.80 8.86 26.99
CA THR A 79 -11.99 10.25 27.45
C THR A 79 -10.69 11.07 27.39
N VAL A 80 -9.55 10.40 27.26
CA VAL A 80 -8.22 10.99 27.14
C VAL A 80 -7.59 10.69 25.79
N LEU A 81 -6.73 11.59 25.31
CA LEU A 81 -5.82 11.32 24.20
C LEU A 81 -4.46 10.98 24.79
N SER A 82 -4.09 9.69 24.75
CA SER A 82 -2.78 9.21 25.19
C SER A 82 -2.07 8.47 24.05
N LYS A 83 -0.75 8.32 24.16
CA LYS A 83 0.03 7.56 23.16
C LYS A 83 -0.51 6.14 23.03
N ASP A 84 -0.76 5.45 24.15
CA ASP A 84 -1.21 4.06 24.19
C ASP A 84 -2.51 3.83 23.42
N ILE A 85 -3.49 4.73 23.57
CA ILE A 85 -4.77 4.63 22.85
C ILE A 85 -4.58 4.82 21.35
N MET A 86 -3.62 5.66 20.95
CA MET A 86 -3.37 6.01 19.56
C MET A 86 -2.45 5.00 18.86
N LEU A 87 -1.83 4.05 19.57
CA LEU A 87 -0.86 3.12 18.96
C LEU A 87 -1.49 2.28 17.84
N HIS A 88 -2.69 1.76 18.05
CA HIS A 88 -3.40 0.92 17.09
C HIS A 88 -4.87 0.74 17.46
N LEU A 89 -5.63 0.06 16.60
CA LEU A 89 -6.97 -0.42 16.93
C LEU A 89 -6.93 -1.36 18.14
N SER A 90 -7.91 -1.26 19.03
CA SER A 90 -7.93 -2.03 20.27
C SER A 90 -8.68 -3.35 20.09
N ARG A 91 -8.08 -4.47 20.49
CA ARG A 91 -8.77 -5.76 20.58
C ARG A 91 -9.91 -5.69 21.60
N LYS A 92 -10.99 -6.46 21.39
CA LYS A 92 -12.06 -6.62 22.40
C LYS A 92 -11.65 -7.61 23.50
N HIS A 93 -11.02 -8.72 23.12
CA HIS A 93 -10.49 -9.74 24.01
C HIS A 93 -9.04 -10.04 23.63
N ARG A 94 -8.22 -10.49 24.59
CA ARG A 94 -6.81 -10.83 24.32
C ARG A 94 -6.39 -12.08 25.07
N TYR A 95 -5.71 -12.98 24.36
CA TYR A 95 -5.02 -14.13 24.93
C TYR A 95 -3.72 -14.40 24.15
N ILE A 96 -2.59 -14.42 24.86
CA ILE A 96 -1.28 -14.82 24.34
C ILE A 96 -0.75 -15.92 25.25
N GLY A 97 -0.47 -17.10 24.68
CA GLY A 97 -0.06 -18.29 25.40
C GLY A 97 -0.45 -19.56 24.65
N ALA A 98 -0.19 -20.71 25.29
CA ALA A 98 -0.55 -22.00 24.74
C ALA A 98 -2.06 -22.28 24.89
N VAL A 99 -2.64 -22.94 23.89
CA VAL A 99 -4.01 -23.44 23.90
C VAL A 99 -4.05 -24.83 23.31
N TRP A 100 -4.76 -25.72 23.97
CA TRP A 100 -4.96 -27.08 23.51
C TRP A 100 -6.30 -27.20 22.80
N TYR A 101 -6.33 -27.91 21.67
CA TYR A 101 -7.53 -28.21 20.90
C TYR A 101 -7.63 -29.70 20.62
N GLN A 102 -8.83 -30.26 20.71
CA GLN A 102 -9.14 -31.66 20.46
C GLN A 102 -10.30 -31.82 19.48
N ARG A 103 -10.14 -32.74 18.53
CA ARG A 103 -11.22 -33.15 17.65
C ARG A 103 -11.25 -34.65 17.49
N SER A 104 -12.42 -35.22 17.73
CA SER A 104 -12.70 -36.58 17.33
C SER A 104 -13.13 -36.62 15.87
N ILE A 105 -12.55 -37.54 15.13
CA ILE A 105 -12.90 -37.87 13.75
C ILE A 105 -13.30 -39.34 13.70
N ASN A 106 -14.14 -39.69 12.72
CA ASN A 106 -14.48 -41.08 12.44
C ASN A 106 -14.15 -41.38 10.99
N LEU A 107 -13.10 -42.18 10.77
CA LEU A 107 -12.66 -42.58 9.44
C LEU A 107 -13.51 -43.73 8.93
N THR A 108 -14.13 -43.58 7.76
CA THR A 108 -14.93 -44.64 7.13
C THR A 108 -14.07 -45.76 6.53
N SER A 109 -12.79 -45.48 6.29
CA SER A 109 -11.80 -46.42 5.76
C SER A 109 -10.42 -46.13 6.33
N ARG A 110 -9.56 -47.15 6.37
CA ARG A 110 -8.16 -47.01 6.76
C ARG A 110 -7.46 -45.97 5.87
N MET A 111 -6.63 -45.12 6.48
CA MET A 111 -5.63 -44.31 5.78
C MET A 111 -4.27 -44.99 5.86
N ALA A 112 -3.60 -45.16 4.71
CA ALA A 112 -2.30 -45.84 4.70
C ALA A 112 -1.19 -44.96 5.27
N ASN A 113 -1.24 -43.65 4.99
CA ASN A 113 -0.30 -42.68 5.53
C ASN A 113 -0.97 -41.30 5.59
N ALA A 114 -1.49 -40.95 6.75
CA ALA A 114 -2.24 -39.72 6.96
C ALA A 114 -1.31 -38.54 7.25
N LEU A 115 -1.60 -37.40 6.63
CA LEU A 115 -1.07 -36.09 6.96
C LEU A 115 -2.18 -35.21 7.52
N LEU A 116 -1.88 -34.41 8.54
CA LEU A 116 -2.69 -33.27 8.95
C LEU A 116 -2.08 -31.99 8.39
N SER A 117 -2.86 -31.19 7.68
CA SER A 117 -2.47 -29.87 7.19
C SER A 117 -3.30 -28.79 7.86
N LEU A 118 -2.64 -27.79 8.43
CA LEU A 118 -3.21 -26.58 9.02
C LEU A 118 -2.72 -25.36 8.23
N GLU A 119 -3.60 -24.67 7.52
CA GLU A 119 -3.20 -23.67 6.51
C GLU A 119 -2.45 -22.46 7.09
N ARG A 120 -2.84 -21.96 8.28
CA ARG A 120 -2.20 -20.79 8.89
C ARG A 120 -2.39 -20.77 10.40
N VAL A 121 -1.29 -20.64 11.15
CA VAL A 121 -1.24 -20.63 12.61
C VAL A 121 -0.19 -19.62 13.08
N ILE A 122 -0.42 -18.94 14.21
CA ILE A 122 0.61 -18.22 14.97
C ILE A 122 0.88 -19.02 16.25
N TRP A 123 2.09 -19.48 16.55
CA TRP A 123 3.27 -19.65 15.68
C TRP A 123 3.64 -21.12 15.65
N LYS A 124 3.79 -21.71 16.84
CA LYS A 124 4.22 -23.09 17.02
C LYS A 124 3.04 -23.99 17.29
N THR A 125 3.01 -25.16 16.64
CA THR A 125 2.01 -26.18 16.91
C THR A 125 2.66 -27.52 17.21
N ASP A 126 2.30 -28.12 18.33
CA ASP A 126 2.58 -29.52 18.66
C ASP A 126 1.34 -30.37 18.34
N CYS A 127 1.52 -31.54 17.73
CA CYS A 127 0.42 -32.41 17.31
C CYS A 127 0.51 -33.81 17.90
N TRP A 128 -0.64 -34.39 18.24
CA TRP A 128 -0.81 -35.77 18.66
C TRP A 128 -2.01 -36.41 17.95
N ILE A 129 -1.91 -37.73 17.73
CA ILE A 129 -3.00 -38.57 17.26
C ILE A 129 -3.20 -39.71 18.25
N ASP A 130 -4.41 -39.85 18.79
CA ASP A 130 -4.75 -40.80 19.86
C ASP A 130 -3.77 -40.76 21.05
N GLY A 131 -3.37 -39.55 21.44
CA GLY A 131 -2.43 -39.29 22.53
C GLY A 131 -0.96 -39.58 22.20
N LYS A 132 -0.63 -40.06 20.99
CA LYS A 132 0.75 -40.30 20.54
C LYS A 132 1.32 -39.08 19.81
N PRO A 133 2.57 -38.67 20.06
CA PRO A 133 3.19 -37.53 19.38
C PRO A 133 3.27 -37.72 17.87
N ALA A 134 2.94 -36.68 17.12
CA ALA A 134 2.98 -36.62 15.65
C ALA A 134 3.87 -35.46 15.12
N GLY A 135 4.68 -34.87 16.01
CA GLY A 135 5.67 -33.86 15.69
C GLY A 135 5.25 -32.43 16.04
N THR A 136 6.15 -31.51 15.73
CA THR A 136 6.03 -30.07 15.97
C THR A 136 6.33 -29.34 14.67
N GLN A 137 5.59 -28.27 14.40
CA GLN A 137 5.80 -27.40 13.24
C GLN A 137 5.83 -25.93 13.67
N GLU A 138 6.64 -25.14 12.97
CA GLU A 138 6.76 -23.70 13.14
C GLU A 138 6.75 -23.05 11.75
N SER A 139 5.75 -22.21 11.50
CA SER A 139 5.70 -21.36 10.32
C SER A 139 4.66 -20.28 10.57
N LEU A 140 5.02 -19.02 10.30
CA LEU A 140 4.07 -17.90 10.33
C LEU A 140 3.38 -17.70 9.00
N ILE A 141 3.92 -18.26 7.91
CA ILE A 141 3.52 -17.92 6.53
C ILE A 141 2.88 -19.10 5.79
N ALA A 142 3.42 -20.30 5.96
CA ALA A 142 3.05 -21.47 5.18
C ALA A 142 2.22 -22.47 5.99
N PRO A 143 1.51 -23.39 5.32
CA PRO A 143 0.79 -24.46 6.00
C PRO A 143 1.71 -25.34 6.86
N GLN A 144 1.27 -25.63 8.08
CA GLN A 144 1.93 -26.57 8.98
C GLN A 144 1.42 -27.99 8.70
N VAL A 145 2.32 -28.89 8.30
CA VAL A 145 1.98 -30.26 7.89
C VAL A 145 2.59 -31.30 8.82
N PHE A 146 1.76 -32.14 9.42
CA PHE A 146 2.16 -33.19 10.37
C PHE A 146 1.99 -34.57 9.75
N LYS A 147 2.99 -35.45 9.94
CA LYS A 147 2.92 -36.85 9.53
C LYS A 147 2.29 -37.66 10.67
N LEU A 148 1.03 -38.06 10.51
CA LEU A 148 0.32 -38.87 11.51
C LEU A 148 0.60 -40.38 11.34
N GLY A 149 1.02 -40.80 10.15
CA GLY A 149 1.26 -42.20 9.81
C GLY A 149 -0.03 -42.97 9.49
N PRO A 150 -0.02 -44.31 9.51
CA PRO A 150 -1.19 -45.12 9.19
C PRO A 150 -2.29 -44.96 10.25
N LEU A 151 -3.53 -44.75 9.82
CA LEU A 151 -4.72 -44.67 10.68
C LEU A 151 -5.74 -45.73 10.28
N ALA A 152 -6.30 -46.44 11.26
CA ALA A 152 -7.31 -47.47 11.00
C ALA A 152 -8.66 -46.84 10.60
N ALA A 153 -9.61 -47.68 10.14
CA ALA A 153 -10.99 -47.25 10.10
C ALA A 153 -11.52 -47.12 11.54
N GLY A 154 -12.43 -46.17 11.78
CA GLY A 154 -13.03 -45.92 13.09
C GLY A 154 -12.64 -44.58 13.71
N LYS A 155 -12.83 -44.50 15.03
CA LYS A 155 -12.68 -43.26 15.79
C LYS A 155 -11.22 -42.96 16.09
N HIS A 156 -10.81 -41.73 15.82
CA HIS A 156 -9.52 -41.17 16.20
C HIS A 156 -9.69 -39.81 16.86
N VAL A 157 -8.71 -39.39 17.66
CA VAL A 157 -8.66 -38.07 18.30
C VAL A 157 -7.39 -37.35 17.90
N ILE A 158 -7.56 -36.25 17.17
CA ILE A 158 -6.48 -35.31 16.91
C ILE A 158 -6.42 -34.34 18.08
N THR A 159 -5.24 -34.19 18.69
CA THR A 159 -4.96 -33.13 19.66
C THR A 159 -3.87 -32.23 19.12
N ILE A 160 -4.07 -30.92 19.18
CA ILE A 160 -3.03 -29.93 18.85
C ILE A 160 -2.86 -28.96 20.01
N ARG A 161 -1.64 -28.48 20.22
CA ARG A 161 -1.32 -27.38 21.14
C ARG A 161 -0.74 -26.25 20.31
N VAL A 162 -1.45 -25.13 20.23
CA VAL A 162 -1.02 -23.92 19.51
C VAL A 162 -0.47 -22.91 20.50
N ASP A 163 0.76 -22.49 20.29
CA ASP A 163 1.44 -21.47 21.09
C ASP A 163 1.74 -20.24 20.21
N ASN A 164 1.01 -19.16 20.50
CA ASN A 164 1.13 -17.88 19.80
C ASN A 164 2.09 -16.90 20.49
N ARG A 165 2.89 -17.34 21.47
CA ARG A 165 3.99 -16.52 21.99
C ARG A 165 5.09 -16.38 20.93
N LYS A 166 5.84 -15.29 20.99
CA LYS A 166 6.99 -15.03 20.11
C LYS A 166 8.04 -16.14 20.29
N GLN A 167 8.39 -16.82 19.20
CA GLN A 167 9.36 -17.93 19.21
C GLN A 167 10.77 -17.47 18.76
N HIS A 168 10.84 -16.53 17.83
CA HIS A 168 12.09 -16.02 17.22
C HIS A 168 12.11 -14.49 17.19
N ASP A 169 13.30 -13.87 17.21
CA ASP A 169 13.45 -12.41 17.19
C ASP A 169 13.44 -11.86 15.76
N ILE A 170 12.25 -11.77 15.19
CA ILE A 170 12.04 -11.38 13.80
C ILE A 170 11.70 -9.90 13.60
N SER A 171 11.66 -9.12 14.68
CA SER A 171 11.05 -7.79 14.64
C SER A 171 11.51 -6.86 15.75
N VAL A 172 11.73 -5.59 15.42
CA VAL A 172 11.79 -4.51 16.42
C VAL A 172 10.41 -4.24 16.99
N ASN A 173 10.28 -4.27 18.33
CA ASN A 173 9.04 -3.96 19.06
C ASN A 173 7.80 -4.73 18.58
N ASP A 174 7.97 -5.94 18.06
CA ASP A 174 6.88 -6.78 17.50
C ASP A 174 6.08 -6.06 16.41
N PHE A 175 6.77 -5.32 15.52
CA PHE A 175 6.17 -4.61 14.39
C PHE A 175 6.31 -5.31 13.03
N ALA A 176 6.88 -6.52 12.96
CA ALA A 176 6.78 -7.30 11.71
C ALA A 176 5.32 -7.71 11.48
N HIS A 177 4.77 -7.47 10.30
CA HIS A 177 3.34 -7.67 10.07
C HIS A 177 2.93 -9.13 10.04
N ALA A 178 3.87 -10.08 10.03
CA ALA A 178 3.62 -11.49 10.28
C ALA A 178 3.33 -11.83 11.77
N TYR A 179 3.69 -10.94 12.71
CA TYR A 179 3.47 -11.09 14.15
C TYR A 179 3.42 -9.71 14.84
N THR A 180 2.22 -9.12 14.98
CA THR A 180 2.06 -7.80 15.61
C THR A 180 0.64 -7.57 16.15
N ASP A 181 0.53 -6.86 17.28
CA ASP A 181 -0.78 -6.35 17.77
C ASP A 181 -1.24 -5.09 17.00
N GLY A 182 -0.38 -4.51 16.14
CA GLY A 182 -0.66 -3.24 15.43
C GLY A 182 -1.62 -3.34 14.24
N THR A 183 -1.69 -4.49 13.57
CA THR A 183 -2.56 -4.73 12.39
C THR A 183 -3.33 -6.04 12.53
N GLN A 184 -2.70 -7.17 12.23
CA GLN A 184 -3.36 -8.49 12.22
C GLN A 184 -3.58 -9.13 13.58
N ILE A 185 -3.33 -8.43 14.68
CA ILE A 185 -3.31 -8.94 16.05
C ILE A 185 -2.52 -10.24 16.31
N ILE A 186 -2.16 -10.49 17.57
CA ILE A 186 -1.55 -11.77 17.96
C ILE A 186 -2.66 -12.73 18.39
N TRP A 187 -3.31 -13.37 17.42
CA TRP A 187 -4.42 -14.32 17.63
C TRP A 187 -3.90 -15.73 17.98
N ASN A 188 -4.77 -16.57 18.56
CA ASN A 188 -4.53 -18.01 18.77
C ASN A 188 -5.69 -18.80 18.13
N GLY A 189 -5.36 -19.85 17.38
CA GLY A 189 -6.31 -20.64 16.61
C GLY A 189 -5.72 -21.10 15.28
N VAL A 190 -6.58 -21.39 14.30
CA VAL A 190 -6.19 -21.76 12.93
C VAL A 190 -7.14 -21.05 11.98
N ILE A 191 -6.68 -20.18 11.08
CA ILE A 191 -7.58 -19.28 10.31
C ILE A 191 -7.91 -19.72 8.88
N GLY A 192 -7.40 -20.87 8.45
CA GLY A 192 -7.62 -21.43 7.10
C GLY A 192 -7.92 -22.92 7.10
N LYS A 193 -7.89 -23.55 5.92
CA LYS A 193 -8.17 -24.98 5.68
C LYS A 193 -7.47 -25.87 6.71
N MET A 194 -8.24 -26.80 7.27
CA MET A 194 -7.76 -27.86 8.13
C MET A 194 -8.18 -29.19 7.53
N GLN A 195 -7.22 -30.03 7.14
CA GLN A 195 -7.51 -31.22 6.35
C GLN A 195 -6.65 -32.42 6.74
N LEU A 196 -7.25 -33.60 6.70
CA LEU A 196 -6.54 -34.86 6.64
C LEU A 196 -6.38 -35.30 5.20
N ILE A 197 -5.17 -35.73 4.86
CA ILE A 197 -4.81 -36.17 3.51
C ILE A 197 -4.21 -37.56 3.65
N ASP A 198 -4.83 -38.58 3.06
CA ASP A 198 -4.20 -39.89 2.93
C ASP A 198 -3.28 -39.88 1.72
N ILE A 199 -1.97 -39.78 1.94
CA ILE A 199 -1.02 -39.85 0.84
C ILE A 199 -0.77 -41.30 0.39
N GLY A 200 -1.50 -42.29 0.92
CA GLY A 200 -1.52 -43.65 0.40
C GLY A 200 -0.12 -44.29 0.33
N LYS A 201 0.12 -45.07 -0.73
CA LYS A 201 1.47 -45.35 -1.29
C LYS A 201 1.88 -44.32 -2.35
N GLN A 202 1.10 -43.24 -2.48
CA GLN A 202 1.19 -42.29 -3.58
C GLN A 202 2.36 -41.33 -3.43
N VAL A 203 2.61 -40.69 -4.57
CA VAL A 203 3.90 -40.70 -5.23
C VAL A 203 4.34 -39.27 -5.44
N ILE A 204 3.45 -38.28 -5.67
CA ILE A 204 3.85 -36.90 -6.00
C ILE A 204 3.82 -36.00 -4.76
N ASN A 205 4.99 -35.74 -4.20
CA ASN A 205 5.18 -34.82 -3.08
C ASN A 205 5.09 -33.36 -3.53
N GLN A 206 5.74 -33.01 -4.65
CA GLN A 206 5.87 -31.64 -5.11
C GLN A 206 5.99 -31.57 -6.63
N VAL A 207 5.43 -30.51 -7.21
CA VAL A 207 5.62 -30.15 -8.62
C VAL A 207 5.95 -28.65 -8.67
N GLN A 208 7.17 -28.33 -9.08
CA GLN A 208 7.62 -26.97 -9.39
C GLN A 208 7.65 -26.79 -10.90
N VAL A 209 7.04 -25.72 -11.38
CA VAL A 209 6.87 -25.43 -12.80
C VAL A 209 7.71 -24.21 -13.15
N TYR A 210 8.61 -24.39 -14.12
CA TYR A 210 9.45 -23.33 -14.68
C TYR A 210 9.08 -23.15 -16.14
N SER A 211 8.52 -21.99 -16.48
CA SER A 211 8.15 -21.66 -17.85
C SER A 211 9.21 -20.79 -18.53
N SER A 212 9.48 -21.02 -19.81
CA SER A 212 10.26 -20.11 -20.65
C SER A 212 9.38 -19.52 -21.74
N LEU A 213 9.17 -18.20 -21.68
CA LEU A 213 8.45 -17.49 -22.73
C LEU A 213 9.23 -17.51 -24.04
N ALA A 214 10.54 -17.25 -24.02
CA ALA A 214 11.39 -17.23 -25.22
C ALA A 214 11.50 -18.60 -25.90
N ASN A 215 11.65 -19.68 -25.12
CA ASN A 215 11.79 -21.02 -25.66
C ASN A 215 10.45 -21.74 -25.87
N HIS A 216 9.32 -21.11 -25.52
CA HIS A 216 7.99 -21.71 -25.59
C HIS A 216 7.93 -23.08 -24.89
N SER A 217 8.53 -23.20 -23.71
CA SER A 217 8.72 -24.48 -23.03
C SER A 217 8.36 -24.43 -21.55
N VAL A 218 8.06 -25.61 -21.00
CA VAL A 218 7.78 -25.82 -19.57
C VAL A 218 8.67 -26.94 -19.07
N LYS A 219 9.41 -26.68 -17.99
CA LYS A 219 10.14 -27.67 -17.22
C LYS A 219 9.41 -27.91 -15.91
N ALA A 220 9.00 -29.15 -15.67
CA ALA A 220 8.37 -29.59 -14.43
C ALA A 220 9.37 -30.40 -13.61
N ALA A 221 9.81 -29.84 -12.48
CA ALA A 221 10.61 -30.54 -11.49
C ALA A 221 9.66 -31.20 -10.48
N ILE A 222 9.70 -32.53 -10.42
CA ILE A 222 8.73 -33.36 -9.72
C ILE A 222 9.48 -34.12 -8.63
N SER A 223 9.07 -33.92 -7.38
CA SER A 223 9.57 -34.70 -6.25
C SER A 223 8.55 -35.76 -5.90
N LEU A 224 9.02 -36.99 -5.76
CA LEU A 224 8.22 -38.16 -5.47
C LEU A 224 8.52 -38.76 -4.09
N GLY A 225 7.57 -39.47 -3.50
CA GLY A 225 7.71 -40.20 -2.24
C GLY A 225 7.21 -41.64 -2.34
N GLY A 226 7.76 -42.56 -1.55
CA GLY A 226 7.40 -44.00 -1.57
C GLY A 226 8.33 -44.86 -2.45
N SER A 227 8.10 -46.18 -2.48
CA SER A 227 8.93 -47.12 -3.27
C SER A 227 8.33 -47.37 -4.65
N HIS A 228 8.95 -46.79 -5.69
CA HIS A 228 8.56 -46.96 -7.10
C HIS A 228 9.56 -47.89 -7.80
N ARG A 229 9.31 -49.20 -7.82
CA ARG A 229 10.16 -50.17 -8.54
C ARG A 229 9.30 -51.04 -9.46
N GLY A 230 9.42 -50.80 -10.76
CA GLY A 230 8.76 -51.53 -11.84
C GLY A 230 7.28 -51.18 -12.00
N ASP A 231 6.85 -50.84 -13.22
CA ASP A 231 5.45 -50.68 -13.66
C ASP A 231 4.68 -49.39 -13.33
N THR A 232 5.37 -48.31 -12.93
CA THR A 232 4.76 -46.97 -12.77
C THR A 232 5.41 -45.91 -13.67
N TYR A 233 4.59 -45.04 -14.25
CA TYR A 233 5.00 -44.03 -15.22
C TYR A 233 4.50 -42.64 -14.83
N LEU A 234 5.24 -41.59 -15.18
CA LEU A 234 4.78 -40.21 -15.10
C LEU A 234 4.21 -39.74 -16.44
N ARG A 235 3.12 -38.97 -16.38
CA ARG A 235 2.55 -38.27 -17.53
C ARG A 235 2.22 -36.82 -17.14
N ALA A 236 2.59 -35.87 -17.99
CA ALA A 236 2.25 -34.47 -17.80
C ALA A 236 1.34 -33.97 -18.94
N SER A 237 0.26 -33.29 -18.58
CA SER A 237 -0.67 -32.66 -19.50
C SER A 237 -0.77 -31.17 -19.19
N LEU A 238 -0.44 -30.33 -20.17
CA LEU A 238 -0.63 -28.89 -20.10
C LEU A 238 -2.05 -28.54 -20.56
N LEU A 239 -2.78 -27.80 -19.75
CA LEU A 239 -4.13 -27.33 -20.04
C LEU A 239 -4.19 -25.80 -20.10
N SER A 240 -4.99 -25.28 -21.03
CA SER A 240 -5.46 -23.90 -21.06
C SER A 240 -6.97 -23.92 -20.84
N GLY A 241 -7.42 -23.42 -19.68
CA GLY A 241 -8.76 -23.72 -19.18
C GLY A 241 -8.98 -25.24 -19.07
N LYS A 242 -9.99 -25.75 -19.78
CA LYS A 242 -10.30 -27.20 -19.84
C LYS A 242 -9.65 -27.93 -21.02
N LYS A 243 -9.01 -27.21 -21.95
CA LYS A 243 -8.46 -27.79 -23.17
C LYS A 243 -7.03 -28.27 -22.92
N VAL A 244 -6.74 -29.53 -23.25
CA VAL A 244 -5.36 -30.03 -23.28
C VAL A 244 -4.63 -29.42 -24.48
N VAL A 245 -3.58 -28.65 -24.20
CA VAL A 245 -2.73 -27.99 -25.20
C VAL A 245 -1.59 -28.91 -25.63
N LYS A 246 -1.02 -29.66 -24.68
CA LYS A 246 0.07 -30.60 -24.89
C LYS A 246 0.03 -31.70 -23.85
N GLN A 247 0.47 -32.89 -24.22
CA GLN A 247 0.65 -34.01 -23.31
C GLN A 247 1.93 -34.77 -23.66
N THR A 248 2.61 -35.29 -22.66
CA THR A 248 3.78 -36.16 -22.85
C THR A 248 3.37 -37.62 -23.03
N SER A 249 4.23 -38.41 -23.67
CA SER A 249 4.18 -39.86 -23.50
C SER A 249 4.48 -40.22 -22.03
N PRO A 250 3.96 -41.35 -21.52
CA PRO A 250 4.34 -41.84 -20.19
C PRO A 250 5.84 -42.15 -20.10
N THR A 251 6.50 -41.69 -19.04
CA THR A 251 7.93 -41.92 -18.78
C THR A 251 8.11 -42.79 -17.53
N VAL A 252 8.98 -43.79 -17.58
CA VAL A 252 9.26 -44.66 -16.42
C VAL A 252 9.84 -43.84 -15.28
N ILE A 253 9.34 -44.06 -14.06
CA ILE A 253 9.89 -43.46 -12.84
C ILE A 253 11.17 -44.20 -12.45
N GLN A 254 12.31 -43.52 -12.47
CA GLN A 254 13.62 -44.13 -12.20
C GLN A 254 14.15 -43.83 -10.78
N HIS A 255 13.87 -42.64 -10.28
CA HIS A 255 14.29 -42.12 -8.97
C HIS A 255 13.28 -41.10 -8.43
N ASP A 256 13.43 -40.68 -7.17
CA ASP A 256 12.44 -39.86 -6.48
C ASP A 256 12.31 -38.44 -7.05
N GLN A 257 13.39 -37.87 -7.60
CA GLN A 257 13.30 -36.61 -8.35
C GLN A 257 13.03 -36.93 -9.82
N GLN A 258 12.19 -36.20 -10.53
CA GLN A 258 11.95 -36.42 -11.96
C GLN A 258 11.84 -35.07 -12.65
N GLU A 259 12.27 -35.01 -13.91
CA GLU A 259 12.11 -33.82 -14.72
C GLU A 259 11.31 -34.16 -15.99
N ILE A 260 10.31 -33.34 -16.29
CA ILE A 260 9.56 -33.42 -17.54
C ILE A 260 9.62 -32.10 -18.26
N ASN A 261 10.06 -32.13 -19.51
CA ASN A 261 10.11 -30.98 -20.40
C ASN A 261 8.99 -31.07 -21.44
N LEU A 262 8.23 -29.98 -21.60
CA LEU A 262 7.18 -29.86 -22.61
C LEU A 262 7.46 -28.67 -23.52
N GLN A 263 7.50 -28.92 -24.83
CA GLN A 263 7.45 -27.87 -25.84
C GLN A 263 5.99 -27.48 -26.11
N VAL A 264 5.69 -26.18 -26.03
CA VAL A 264 4.34 -25.65 -26.08
C VAL A 264 4.10 -24.88 -27.38
N PRO A 265 3.14 -25.29 -28.21
CA PRO A 265 2.80 -24.54 -29.42
C PRO A 265 2.05 -23.26 -29.03
N ALA A 266 2.46 -22.13 -29.60
CA ALA A 266 1.80 -20.82 -29.46
C ALA A 266 1.48 -20.41 -28.00
N VAL A 267 2.50 -19.92 -27.29
CA VAL A 267 2.37 -19.43 -25.91
C VAL A 267 1.71 -18.06 -25.88
N GLN A 268 0.78 -17.86 -24.93
CA GLN A 268 0.30 -16.53 -24.55
C GLN A 268 0.95 -16.13 -23.22
N SER A 269 1.49 -14.93 -23.15
CA SER A 269 2.16 -14.44 -21.96
C SER A 269 1.19 -14.09 -20.83
N TRP A 270 1.71 -14.11 -19.61
CA TRP A 270 1.10 -13.58 -18.41
C TRP A 270 1.73 -12.20 -18.11
N ASP A 271 0.90 -11.17 -17.95
CA ASP A 271 1.24 -9.86 -17.39
C ASP A 271 -0.03 -9.08 -16.98
N GLU A 272 0.12 -7.81 -16.60
CA GLU A 272 -0.99 -6.96 -16.13
C GLU A 272 -2.12 -6.71 -17.14
N PHE A 273 -1.80 -6.83 -18.44
CA PHE A 273 -2.74 -6.64 -19.54
C PHE A 273 -3.24 -7.98 -20.09
N HIS A 274 -2.42 -9.03 -19.97
CA HIS A 274 -2.69 -10.38 -20.45
C HIS A 274 -2.53 -11.40 -19.31
N PRO A 275 -3.46 -11.54 -18.36
CA PRO A 275 -3.31 -12.47 -17.22
C PRO A 275 -3.60 -13.94 -17.63
N ARG A 276 -2.85 -14.49 -18.58
CA ARG A 276 -3.08 -15.84 -19.12
C ARG A 276 -2.47 -16.93 -18.23
N LEU A 277 -3.34 -17.78 -17.69
CA LEU A 277 -2.97 -18.90 -16.83
C LEU A 277 -3.12 -20.24 -17.55
N TYR A 278 -2.22 -21.16 -17.21
CA TYR A 278 -2.21 -22.54 -17.63
C TYR A 278 -2.20 -23.46 -16.42
N ASN A 279 -2.67 -24.69 -16.59
CA ASN A 279 -2.58 -25.72 -15.56
C ASN A 279 -1.70 -26.86 -16.06
N LEU A 280 -0.68 -27.22 -15.29
CA LEU A 280 0.08 -28.45 -15.52
C LEU A 280 -0.49 -29.56 -14.63
N ARG A 281 -1.15 -30.54 -15.25
CA ARG A 281 -1.62 -31.75 -14.58
C ARG A 281 -0.56 -32.84 -14.71
N THR A 282 0.06 -33.19 -13.60
CA THR A 282 1.06 -34.27 -13.49
C THR A 282 0.41 -35.50 -12.88
N GLU A 283 0.54 -36.64 -13.53
CA GLU A 283 -0.07 -37.91 -13.13
C GLU A 283 0.98 -38.99 -12.98
N VAL A 284 0.82 -39.84 -11.97
CA VAL A 284 1.50 -41.14 -11.89
C VAL A 284 0.49 -42.19 -12.30
N ILE A 285 0.84 -43.03 -13.27
CA ILE A 285 -0.02 -44.05 -13.86
C ILE A 285 0.63 -45.43 -13.78
N ASP A 286 -0.19 -46.49 -13.72
CA ASP A 286 0.31 -47.87 -13.83
C ASP A 286 0.50 -48.32 -15.30
N SER A 287 1.03 -49.53 -15.50
CA SER A 287 1.21 -50.14 -16.82
C SER A 287 -0.07 -50.33 -17.64
N LYS A 288 -1.25 -50.25 -17.02
CA LYS A 288 -2.56 -50.28 -17.68
C LYS A 288 -3.11 -48.88 -17.97
N GLY A 289 -2.34 -47.84 -17.67
CA GLY A 289 -2.72 -46.44 -17.89
C GLY A 289 -3.68 -45.88 -16.85
N ARG A 290 -3.96 -46.60 -15.76
CA ARG A 290 -4.83 -46.12 -14.68
C ARG A 290 -4.06 -45.11 -13.83
N VAL A 291 -4.69 -43.98 -13.56
CA VAL A 291 -4.13 -42.90 -12.74
C VAL A 291 -4.09 -43.35 -11.28
N LEU A 292 -2.87 -43.46 -10.76
CA LEU A 292 -2.59 -43.71 -9.36
C LEU A 292 -2.67 -42.40 -8.60
N ASP A 293 -1.87 -41.39 -8.95
CA ASP A 293 -1.83 -40.07 -8.31
C ASP A 293 -1.93 -38.95 -9.34
N ALA A 294 -2.44 -37.77 -8.95
CA ALA A 294 -2.43 -36.58 -9.79
C ALA A 294 -2.33 -35.29 -8.97
N ARG A 295 -1.45 -34.38 -9.42
CA ARG A 295 -1.34 -32.99 -8.95
C ARG A 295 -1.58 -32.04 -10.11
N THR A 296 -2.17 -30.88 -9.82
CA THR A 296 -2.39 -29.83 -10.83
C THR A 296 -1.88 -28.52 -10.28
N GLN A 297 -0.93 -27.92 -11.00
CA GLN A 297 -0.34 -26.63 -10.65
C GLN A 297 -0.74 -25.57 -11.67
N SER A 298 -1.29 -24.47 -11.19
CA SER A 298 -1.52 -23.26 -12.01
C SER A 298 -0.21 -22.49 -12.16
N PHE A 299 0.06 -21.96 -13.34
CA PHE A 299 1.21 -21.10 -13.63
C PHE A 299 0.92 -20.18 -14.84
N GLY A 300 1.80 -19.23 -15.13
CA GLY A 300 1.72 -18.36 -16.31
C GLY A 300 3.07 -18.22 -17.01
N PHE A 301 3.07 -18.01 -18.32
CA PHE A 301 4.31 -17.76 -19.07
C PHE A 301 4.69 -16.30 -18.99
N ARG A 302 5.74 -15.97 -18.24
CA ARG A 302 6.28 -14.61 -18.22
C ARG A 302 7.79 -14.63 -18.19
N ASP A 303 8.39 -13.54 -18.65
CA ASP A 303 9.81 -13.25 -18.49
C ASP A 303 9.94 -11.92 -17.74
N ILE A 304 10.53 -11.95 -16.55
CA ILE A 304 10.81 -10.76 -15.74
C ILE A 304 12.31 -10.66 -15.52
N ASN A 305 12.90 -9.52 -15.85
CA ASN A 305 14.34 -9.32 -15.75
C ASN A 305 14.69 -7.84 -15.57
N ALA A 306 15.95 -7.62 -15.18
CA ALA A 306 16.61 -6.33 -15.15
C ALA A 306 17.59 -6.22 -16.32
N THR A 307 17.57 -5.11 -17.05
CA THR A 307 18.60 -4.77 -18.05
C THR A 307 19.20 -3.41 -17.69
N GLY A 308 20.39 -3.42 -17.07
CA GLY A 308 20.91 -2.22 -16.43
C GLY A 308 19.96 -1.73 -15.34
N ASN A 309 19.61 -0.43 -15.37
CA ASN A 309 18.65 0.16 -14.44
C ASN A 309 17.18 0.11 -14.90
N GLU A 310 16.86 -0.65 -15.94
CA GLU A 310 15.49 -0.81 -16.44
C GLU A 310 14.91 -2.18 -16.04
N LEU A 311 13.76 -2.15 -15.37
CA LEU A 311 12.95 -3.34 -15.13
C LEU A 311 12.10 -3.68 -16.35
N ARG A 312 12.01 -4.98 -16.71
CA ARG A 312 11.31 -5.43 -17.92
C ARG A 312 10.39 -6.62 -17.63
N ILE A 313 9.25 -6.65 -18.34
CA ILE A 313 8.31 -7.78 -18.36
C ILE A 313 8.05 -8.17 -19.82
N ASN A 314 8.19 -9.44 -20.18
CA ASN A 314 7.96 -9.96 -21.52
C ASN A 314 8.67 -9.16 -22.62
N GLY A 315 9.89 -8.68 -22.32
CA GLY A 315 10.70 -7.91 -23.27
C GLY A 315 10.34 -6.42 -23.43
N ARG A 316 9.44 -5.86 -22.61
CA ARG A 316 9.08 -4.42 -22.59
C ARG A 316 9.37 -3.78 -21.22
N PRO A 317 9.67 -2.47 -21.15
CA PRO A 317 9.86 -1.75 -19.89
C PRO A 317 8.63 -1.89 -18.98
N LEU A 318 8.87 -2.11 -17.69
CA LEU A 318 7.87 -2.20 -16.64
C LEU A 318 8.05 -1.04 -15.66
N PHE A 319 6.95 -0.36 -15.36
CA PHE A 319 6.88 0.60 -14.26
C PHE A 319 5.91 0.09 -13.19
N LEU A 320 6.42 -0.18 -11.99
CA LEU A 320 5.61 -0.61 -10.86
C LEU A 320 4.85 0.59 -10.29
N ARG A 321 3.53 0.50 -10.33
CA ARG A 321 2.60 1.43 -9.72
C ARG A 321 2.07 0.74 -8.48
N GLY A 322 2.81 0.91 -7.38
CA GLY A 322 2.71 0.05 -6.22
C GLY A 322 2.11 0.71 -5.00
N THR A 323 1.44 -0.10 -4.17
CA THR A 323 1.16 0.20 -2.75
C THR A 323 1.56 -1.02 -1.91
N LEU A 324 1.30 -1.00 -0.61
CA LEU A 324 1.65 -2.10 0.28
C LEU A 324 0.43 -2.61 1.06
N GLU A 325 0.58 -3.78 1.66
CA GLU A 325 -0.38 -4.39 2.57
C GLU A 325 0.37 -4.93 3.80
N CYS A 326 -0.07 -4.50 4.98
CA CYS A 326 0.46 -4.78 6.30
C CYS A 326 -0.47 -5.70 7.13
N ASN A 327 -1.30 -6.52 6.47
CA ASN A 327 -2.26 -7.43 7.08
C ASN A 327 -3.38 -6.68 7.84
N ILE A 328 -4.00 -5.71 7.15
CA ILE A 328 -5.02 -4.81 7.71
C ILE A 328 -6.43 -5.32 7.39
N PHE A 329 -6.99 -6.11 8.30
CA PHE A 329 -8.35 -6.66 8.19
C PHE A 329 -9.12 -6.43 9.49
N PRO A 330 -9.72 -5.23 9.70
CA PRO A 330 -10.15 -4.83 11.03
C PRO A 330 -11.32 -5.59 11.64
N LEU A 331 -12.13 -6.30 10.83
CA LEU A 331 -13.26 -7.06 11.35
C LEU A 331 -12.80 -8.37 11.99
N GLU A 332 -11.94 -9.11 11.30
CA GLU A 332 -11.46 -10.41 11.77
C GLU A 332 -10.17 -10.29 12.59
N GLY A 333 -9.42 -9.20 12.39
CA GLY A 333 -8.08 -9.07 12.95
C GLY A 333 -7.17 -10.20 12.45
N HIS A 334 -7.28 -10.62 11.19
CA HIS A 334 -6.38 -11.55 10.52
C HIS A 334 -6.72 -11.60 9.02
N PRO A 335 -5.85 -12.10 8.14
CA PRO A 335 -6.13 -12.05 6.71
C PRO A 335 -7.20 -13.07 6.31
N PRO A 336 -7.97 -12.79 5.24
CA PRO A 336 -8.90 -13.76 4.68
C PRO A 336 -8.13 -14.90 4.00
N MET A 337 -8.53 -16.15 4.26
CA MET A 337 -7.93 -17.35 3.67
C MET A 337 -8.66 -17.81 2.39
N ASN A 338 -9.42 -16.92 1.76
CA ASN A 338 -10.19 -17.21 0.56
C ASN A 338 -10.09 -16.05 -0.45
N THR A 339 -10.35 -16.35 -1.71
CA THR A 339 -10.19 -15.39 -2.82
C THR A 339 -11.19 -14.23 -2.75
N ALA A 340 -12.36 -14.41 -2.11
CA ALA A 340 -13.36 -13.35 -2.01
C ALA A 340 -12.86 -12.16 -1.18
N GLY A 341 -12.13 -12.41 -0.09
CA GLY A 341 -11.54 -11.35 0.75
C GLY A 341 -10.47 -10.53 0.00
N TRP A 342 -9.64 -11.18 -0.81
CA TRP A 342 -8.59 -10.52 -1.58
C TRP A 342 -9.11 -9.83 -2.85
N LEU A 343 -10.25 -10.27 -3.39
CA LEU A 343 -10.82 -9.69 -4.60
C LEU A 343 -11.14 -8.19 -4.45
N LYS A 344 -11.61 -7.77 -3.26
CA LYS A 344 -11.87 -6.35 -2.97
C LYS A 344 -10.58 -5.53 -3.01
N VAL A 345 -9.53 -6.01 -2.34
CA VAL A 345 -8.21 -5.37 -2.25
C VAL A 345 -7.64 -5.13 -3.65
N PHE A 346 -7.44 -6.20 -4.43
CA PHE A 346 -6.79 -6.10 -5.74
C PHE A 346 -7.65 -5.37 -6.79
N LYS A 347 -8.97 -5.53 -6.78
CA LYS A 347 -9.83 -4.76 -7.71
C LYS A 347 -9.81 -3.28 -7.41
N THR A 348 -9.79 -2.90 -6.13
CA THR A 348 -9.73 -1.50 -5.73
C THR A 348 -8.39 -0.90 -6.13
N ALA A 349 -7.27 -1.55 -5.79
CA ALA A 349 -5.94 -1.12 -6.22
C ALA A 349 -5.86 -0.94 -7.75
N LYS A 350 -6.35 -1.93 -8.53
CA LYS A 350 -6.36 -1.87 -10.00
C LYS A 350 -7.25 -0.73 -10.53
N ALA A 351 -8.39 -0.44 -9.89
CA ALA A 351 -9.25 0.66 -10.27
C ALA A 351 -8.59 2.04 -10.09
N TYR A 352 -7.68 2.17 -9.13
CA TYR A 352 -6.83 3.36 -8.93
C TYR A 352 -5.59 3.38 -9.85
N GLY A 353 -5.44 2.43 -10.79
CA GLY A 353 -4.34 2.39 -11.75
C GLY A 353 -3.09 1.64 -11.30
N LEU A 354 -3.10 1.10 -10.07
CA LEU A 354 -2.00 0.30 -9.54
C LEU A 354 -1.90 -1.07 -10.24
N ASN A 355 -0.69 -1.61 -10.29
CA ASN A 355 -0.41 -2.96 -10.82
C ASN A 355 0.49 -3.79 -9.89
N HIS A 356 0.89 -3.24 -8.75
CA HIS A 356 1.87 -3.83 -7.84
C HIS A 356 1.45 -3.76 -6.37
N LEU A 357 1.58 -4.86 -5.61
CA LEU A 357 1.31 -4.90 -4.17
C LEU A 357 2.51 -5.49 -3.44
N ARG A 358 3.04 -4.76 -2.46
CA ARG A 358 4.09 -5.24 -1.55
C ARG A 358 3.48 -5.76 -0.26
N PHE A 359 3.87 -6.94 0.17
CA PHE A 359 3.50 -7.49 1.48
C PHE A 359 4.63 -7.21 2.47
N HIS A 360 4.46 -6.15 3.26
CA HIS A 360 5.51 -5.62 4.12
C HIS A 360 5.78 -6.55 5.31
N SER A 361 7.00 -7.07 5.45
CA SER A 361 7.45 -8.00 6.50
C SER A 361 6.55 -9.24 6.70
N TRP A 362 5.94 -9.73 5.61
CA TRP A 362 5.18 -10.98 5.59
C TRP A 362 4.95 -11.52 4.17
N CYS A 363 4.42 -12.75 4.11
CA CYS A 363 3.93 -13.36 2.88
C CYS A 363 2.44 -13.75 3.03
N PRO A 364 1.61 -13.39 2.03
CA PRO A 364 0.16 -13.55 2.10
C PRO A 364 -0.26 -15.01 1.90
N PRO A 365 -1.53 -15.36 2.18
CA PRO A 365 -2.04 -16.70 1.88
C PRO A 365 -2.16 -16.96 0.37
N GLU A 366 -2.21 -18.24 -0.02
CA GLU A 366 -2.37 -18.68 -1.42
C GLU A 366 -3.54 -17.96 -2.14
N ALA A 367 -4.62 -17.69 -1.40
CA ALA A 367 -5.78 -16.97 -1.91
C ALA A 367 -5.43 -15.58 -2.50
N ALA A 368 -4.46 -14.86 -1.93
CA ALA A 368 -4.01 -13.58 -2.46
C ALA A 368 -3.28 -13.76 -3.80
N PHE A 369 -2.39 -14.74 -3.88
CA PHE A 369 -1.68 -15.09 -5.12
C PHE A 369 -2.65 -15.49 -6.22
N GLN A 370 -3.65 -16.33 -5.93
CA GLN A 370 -4.66 -16.74 -6.89
C GLN A 370 -5.45 -15.55 -7.47
N VAL A 371 -5.79 -14.56 -6.63
CA VAL A 371 -6.45 -13.34 -7.11
C VAL A 371 -5.50 -12.49 -7.94
N ALA A 372 -4.27 -12.27 -7.48
CA ALA A 372 -3.25 -11.50 -8.20
C ALA A 372 -2.94 -12.11 -9.58
N ASP A 373 -2.75 -13.42 -9.65
CA ASP A 373 -2.60 -14.19 -10.88
C ASP A 373 -3.74 -13.94 -11.87
N SER A 374 -4.99 -14.00 -11.38
CA SER A 374 -6.18 -13.86 -12.21
C SER A 374 -6.38 -12.43 -12.73
N LEU A 375 -5.87 -11.43 -12.00
CA LEU A 375 -6.03 -10.02 -12.33
C LEU A 375 -4.80 -9.43 -13.04
N GLY A 376 -3.69 -10.16 -13.12
CA GLY A 376 -2.43 -9.63 -13.64
C GLY A 376 -1.85 -8.57 -12.71
N PHE A 377 -1.66 -8.92 -11.44
CA PHE A 377 -1.06 -8.03 -10.43
C PHE A 377 0.30 -8.57 -10.02
N TYR A 378 1.31 -7.72 -9.94
CA TYR A 378 2.65 -8.13 -9.53
C TYR A 378 2.76 -8.04 -8.00
N LEU A 379 3.33 -9.07 -7.39
CA LEU A 379 3.52 -9.14 -5.94
C LEU A 379 5.00 -9.01 -5.60
N HIS A 380 5.25 -8.21 -4.56
CA HIS A 380 6.50 -8.20 -3.81
C HIS A 380 6.26 -8.86 -2.46
N VAL A 381 6.90 -10.00 -2.23
CA VAL A 381 6.76 -10.80 -1.01
C VAL A 381 7.98 -10.59 -0.14
N GLU A 382 7.80 -10.61 1.18
CA GLU A 382 8.90 -10.52 2.14
C GLU A 382 8.95 -11.74 3.06
N LEU A 383 10.16 -12.08 3.52
CA LEU A 383 10.28 -12.92 4.72
C LEU A 383 9.64 -12.19 5.91
N PRO A 384 9.23 -12.92 6.97
CA PRO A 384 8.57 -12.32 8.12
C PRO A 384 9.59 -11.59 9.00
N LEU A 385 10.26 -10.56 8.48
CA LEU A 385 11.44 -9.96 9.10
C LEU A 385 11.42 -8.43 8.98
N TRP A 386 11.56 -7.76 10.12
CA TRP A 386 11.88 -6.33 10.24
C TRP A 386 12.79 -6.13 11.46
N ALA A 387 14.07 -6.43 11.32
CA ALA A 387 15.01 -6.50 12.44
C ALA A 387 16.24 -5.63 12.21
N LEU A 388 16.74 -5.03 13.31
CA LEU A 388 18.01 -4.28 13.33
C LEU A 388 19.19 -5.14 13.85
N THR A 389 18.94 -6.44 13.99
CA THR A 389 19.79 -7.40 14.70
C THR A 389 19.99 -8.68 13.92
N VAL A 390 19.82 -8.63 12.59
CA VAL A 390 20.02 -9.78 11.71
C VAL A 390 21.40 -10.40 11.98
N GLY A 391 21.44 -11.72 12.15
CA GLY A 391 22.66 -12.46 12.45
C GLY A 391 22.92 -12.73 13.93
N LYS A 392 22.22 -12.08 14.88
CA LYS A 392 22.50 -12.26 16.32
C LYS A 392 22.04 -13.59 16.91
N ASP A 393 20.93 -14.13 16.45
CA ASP A 393 20.39 -15.42 16.93
C ASP A 393 20.40 -16.48 15.81
N PRO A 394 21.28 -17.50 15.91
CA PRO A 394 21.34 -18.59 14.93
C PRO A 394 20.02 -19.36 14.76
N LYS A 395 19.17 -19.45 15.80
CA LYS A 395 17.88 -20.15 15.69
C LYS A 395 16.92 -19.39 14.79
N THR A 396 16.88 -18.07 14.94
CA THR A 396 16.11 -17.19 14.05
C THR A 396 16.59 -17.30 12.60
N LEU A 397 17.90 -17.38 12.34
CA LEU A 397 18.41 -17.56 10.97
C LEU A 397 17.95 -18.89 10.34
N ILE A 398 18.05 -20.00 11.09
CA ILE A 398 17.58 -21.32 10.64
C ILE A 398 16.06 -21.28 10.35
N TYR A 399 15.29 -20.63 11.22
CA TYR A 399 13.85 -20.44 11.01
C TYR A 399 13.57 -19.65 9.72
N LEU A 400 14.29 -18.56 9.46
CA LEU A 400 14.13 -17.74 8.26
C LEU A 400 14.50 -18.50 6.99
N GLU A 401 15.57 -19.29 6.99
CA GLU A 401 15.91 -20.18 5.87
C GLU A 401 14.79 -21.20 5.60
N GLN A 402 14.24 -21.79 6.66
CA GLN A 402 13.13 -22.74 6.52
C GLN A 402 11.85 -22.07 6.01
N GLU A 403 11.53 -20.86 6.45
CA GLU A 403 10.42 -20.06 5.92
C GLU A 403 10.62 -19.72 4.44
N ALA A 404 11.83 -19.38 4.02
CA ALA A 404 12.14 -19.13 2.61
C ALA A 404 11.86 -20.38 1.74
N GLU A 405 12.33 -21.54 2.17
CA GLU A 405 12.05 -22.81 1.49
C GLU A 405 10.55 -23.12 1.45
N ASN A 406 9.83 -22.81 2.53
CA ASN A 406 8.38 -22.99 2.60
C ASN A 406 7.65 -22.07 1.61
N ILE A 407 8.09 -20.81 1.44
CA ILE A 407 7.51 -19.86 0.48
C ILE A 407 7.70 -20.37 -0.96
N ILE A 408 8.91 -20.79 -1.34
CA ILE A 408 9.18 -21.38 -2.68
C ILE A 408 8.29 -22.59 -2.91
N ARG A 409 8.25 -23.49 -1.93
CA ARG A 409 7.51 -24.76 -2.02
C ARG A 409 6.03 -24.53 -2.30
N ASN A 410 5.40 -23.60 -1.58
CA ASN A 410 3.96 -23.40 -1.63
C ASN A 410 3.52 -22.38 -2.68
N TYR A 411 4.32 -21.35 -2.94
CA TYR A 411 3.87 -20.18 -3.71
C TYR A 411 4.70 -19.86 -4.96
N GLY A 412 5.87 -20.50 -5.16
CA GLY A 412 6.77 -20.15 -6.26
C GLY A 412 6.21 -20.38 -7.68
N ASN A 413 5.15 -21.19 -7.82
CA ASN A 413 4.48 -21.42 -9.13
C ASN A 413 3.58 -20.25 -9.57
N HIS A 414 3.23 -19.33 -8.66
CA HIS A 414 2.34 -18.22 -8.98
C HIS A 414 3.06 -17.19 -9.85
N PRO A 415 2.60 -16.91 -11.08
CA PRO A 415 3.22 -15.91 -11.94
C PRO A 415 3.15 -14.50 -11.33
N SER A 416 2.21 -14.21 -10.43
CA SER A 416 2.16 -12.95 -9.69
C SER A 416 3.33 -12.75 -8.74
N PHE A 417 3.97 -13.83 -8.25
CA PHE A 417 5.16 -13.71 -7.41
C PHE A 417 6.35 -13.29 -8.28
N CYS A 418 6.66 -12.00 -8.29
CA CYS A 418 7.67 -11.42 -9.18
C CYS A 418 8.91 -10.94 -8.43
N PHE A 419 8.71 -10.32 -7.27
CA PHE A 419 9.77 -9.69 -6.49
C PHE A 419 9.81 -10.31 -5.11
N TRP A 420 11.02 -10.54 -4.59
CA TRP A 420 11.23 -11.06 -3.24
C TRP A 420 12.31 -10.27 -2.51
N SER A 421 12.00 -9.79 -1.31
CA SER A 421 12.95 -9.19 -0.37
C SER A 421 13.08 -10.05 0.90
N MET A 422 14.26 -10.04 1.53
CA MET A 422 14.48 -10.78 2.77
C MET A 422 13.91 -10.07 4.00
N GLY A 423 13.32 -8.88 3.85
CA GLY A 423 12.61 -8.17 4.91
C GLY A 423 12.60 -6.65 4.71
N ASN A 424 12.04 -5.94 5.69
CA ASN A 424 11.94 -4.48 5.67
C ASN A 424 13.02 -3.82 6.53
N GLU A 425 13.67 -2.77 5.99
CA GLU A 425 14.56 -1.88 6.74
C GLU A 425 15.59 -2.62 7.61
N LEU A 426 16.20 -3.66 7.04
CA LEU A 426 17.05 -4.57 7.80
C LEU A 426 18.37 -3.92 8.19
N GLU A 427 18.84 -4.26 9.40
CA GLU A 427 20.21 -4.01 9.85
C GLU A 427 20.81 -5.27 10.53
N GLY A 428 22.13 -5.33 10.58
CA GLY A 428 22.92 -6.46 11.09
C GLY A 428 23.83 -7.06 10.03
N ASP A 429 23.81 -8.39 9.92
CA ASP A 429 24.69 -9.17 9.04
C ASP A 429 24.17 -9.23 7.58
N PHE A 430 24.54 -8.23 6.78
CA PHE A 430 24.30 -8.22 5.34
C PHE A 430 25.08 -9.33 4.60
N GLY A 431 26.19 -9.82 5.15
CA GLY A 431 26.93 -10.93 4.57
C GLY A 431 26.13 -12.24 4.58
N TRP A 432 25.34 -12.47 5.63
CA TRP A 432 24.37 -13.58 5.66
C TRP A 432 23.21 -13.34 4.69
N LEU A 433 22.62 -12.14 4.65
CA LEU A 433 21.53 -11.80 3.72
C LEU A 433 21.94 -12.03 2.25
N GLU A 434 23.13 -11.58 1.86
CA GLU A 434 23.66 -11.80 0.51
C GLU A 434 23.84 -13.30 0.20
N LYS A 435 24.34 -14.09 1.15
CA LYS A 435 24.48 -15.55 0.98
C LYS A 435 23.12 -16.21 0.79
N LEU A 436 22.12 -15.81 1.59
CA LEU A 436 20.77 -16.31 1.46
C LEU A 436 20.18 -15.96 0.09
N VAL A 437 20.28 -14.70 -0.35
CA VAL A 437 19.81 -14.28 -1.69
C VAL A 437 20.48 -15.10 -2.80
N ARG A 438 21.80 -15.31 -2.73
CA ARG A 438 22.53 -16.11 -3.73
C ARG A 438 22.08 -17.58 -3.73
N LYS A 439 21.85 -18.17 -2.55
CA LYS A 439 21.30 -19.53 -2.40
C LYS A 439 19.92 -19.61 -3.06
N LEU A 440 19.00 -18.70 -2.72
CA LEU A 440 17.63 -18.70 -3.24
C LEU A 440 17.59 -18.51 -4.76
N LYS A 441 18.43 -17.64 -5.33
CA LYS A 441 18.56 -17.48 -6.79
C LYS A 441 18.98 -18.75 -7.51
N GLN A 442 19.83 -19.57 -6.89
CA GLN A 442 20.28 -20.84 -7.45
C GLN A 442 19.19 -21.91 -7.38
N GLU A 443 18.41 -21.92 -6.30
CA GLU A 443 17.31 -22.87 -6.07
C GLU A 443 16.06 -22.53 -6.90
N ASP A 444 15.78 -21.24 -7.08
CA ASP A 444 14.62 -20.73 -7.78
C ASP A 444 14.91 -19.43 -8.55
N ASN A 445 14.95 -19.53 -9.87
CA ASN A 445 15.23 -18.40 -10.77
C ASN A 445 13.97 -17.75 -11.35
N ARG A 446 12.77 -18.01 -10.79
CA ARG A 446 11.51 -17.47 -11.30
C ARG A 446 11.23 -16.02 -10.87
N HIS A 447 11.97 -15.50 -9.90
CA HIS A 447 11.75 -14.23 -9.22
C HIS A 447 12.99 -13.33 -9.31
N LEU A 448 12.79 -12.02 -9.12
CA LEU A 448 13.88 -11.09 -8.83
C LEU A 448 14.03 -10.95 -7.31
N TYR A 449 15.26 -10.82 -6.83
CA TYR A 449 15.58 -10.80 -5.39
C TYR A 449 16.31 -9.53 -4.96
N THR A 450 16.09 -9.11 -3.72
CA THR A 450 16.90 -8.11 -3.02
C THR A 450 17.17 -8.52 -1.56
N THR A 451 18.29 -8.05 -1.01
CA THR A 451 18.72 -8.25 0.38
C THR A 451 17.75 -7.63 1.37
N THR A 452 17.18 -6.47 1.07
CA THR A 452 16.30 -5.73 1.97
C THR A 452 15.44 -4.74 1.21
N THR A 453 14.24 -4.49 1.72
CA THR A 453 13.43 -3.37 1.31
C THR A 453 13.90 -2.14 2.10
N PHE A 454 14.87 -1.42 1.52
CA PHE A 454 15.57 -0.29 2.13
C PHE A 454 16.36 -0.65 3.41
N SER A 455 17.28 0.23 3.83
CA SER A 455 18.03 0.11 5.09
C SER A 455 18.58 1.45 5.54
N PHE A 456 18.55 1.71 6.85
CA PHE A 456 19.21 2.85 7.46
C PHE A 456 20.66 2.54 7.89
N GLN A 457 21.09 1.28 7.80
CA GLN A 457 22.44 0.88 8.20
C GLN A 457 23.49 1.61 7.38
N LYS A 458 24.47 2.20 8.08
CA LYS A 458 25.61 2.85 7.43
C LYS A 458 26.34 1.85 6.51
N GLY A 459 26.51 2.24 5.24
CA GLY A 459 27.13 1.42 4.21
C GLY A 459 26.11 0.76 3.27
N HIS A 460 24.84 0.70 3.67
CA HIS A 460 23.73 0.14 2.88
C HIS A 460 22.66 1.20 2.61
N GLY A 461 21.64 0.85 1.83
CA GLY A 461 20.44 1.67 1.59
C GLY A 461 20.62 2.88 0.66
N LYS A 462 21.86 3.28 0.34
CA LYS A 462 22.19 4.34 -0.63
C LYS A 462 22.59 3.84 -2.01
N ASN A 463 23.04 2.58 -2.07
CA ASN A 463 23.40 1.84 -3.27
C ASN A 463 22.83 0.42 -3.16
N PRO A 464 22.60 -0.29 -4.28
CA PRO A 464 22.26 -1.71 -4.26
C PRO A 464 23.36 -2.56 -3.62
N ASP A 465 22.97 -3.60 -2.91
CA ASP A 465 23.91 -4.61 -2.43
C ASP A 465 24.35 -5.53 -3.58
N PRO A 466 25.54 -6.16 -3.52
CA PRO A 466 26.09 -6.97 -4.62
C PRO A 466 25.25 -8.18 -5.06
N ALA A 467 24.27 -8.59 -4.26
CA ALA A 467 23.37 -9.70 -4.58
C ALA A 467 22.01 -9.23 -5.11
N ASP A 468 21.73 -7.93 -5.18
CA ASP A 468 20.44 -7.38 -5.58
C ASP A 468 20.20 -7.47 -7.10
N ASP A 469 18.99 -7.86 -7.50
CA ASP A 469 18.50 -7.70 -8.88
C ASP A 469 17.83 -6.34 -9.11
N TYR A 470 17.40 -5.68 -8.03
CA TYR A 470 16.73 -4.38 -8.02
C TYR A 470 16.96 -3.69 -6.67
N PHE A 471 16.80 -2.37 -6.64
CA PHE A 471 17.12 -1.53 -5.49
C PHE A 471 15.90 -0.76 -5.02
N ILE A 472 15.53 -0.90 -3.75
CA ILE A 472 14.44 -0.14 -3.14
C ILE A 472 15.04 0.91 -2.18
N THR A 473 14.75 2.19 -2.41
CA THR A 473 15.28 3.26 -1.55
C THR A 473 14.45 4.54 -1.50
N GLN A 474 14.70 5.33 -0.45
CA GLN A 474 14.17 6.69 -0.26
C GLN A 474 15.16 7.77 -0.78
N TYR A 475 16.46 7.45 -0.86
CA TYR A 475 17.53 8.35 -1.29
C TYR A 475 18.76 7.57 -1.78
N THR A 476 19.52 8.17 -2.68
CA THR A 476 20.83 7.64 -3.11
C THR A 476 21.95 8.50 -2.52
N GLU A 477 23.21 8.18 -2.84
CA GLU A 477 24.33 9.07 -2.53
C GLU A 477 24.20 10.47 -3.14
N LYS A 478 23.39 10.62 -4.19
CA LYS A 478 23.22 11.87 -4.94
C LYS A 478 21.99 12.67 -4.53
N GLY A 479 21.15 12.14 -3.63
CA GLY A 479 20.03 12.88 -3.04
C GLY A 479 18.74 12.08 -2.92
N TRP A 480 17.65 12.78 -2.58
CA TRP A 480 16.33 12.19 -2.42
C TRP A 480 15.73 11.69 -3.73
N VAL A 481 15.03 10.56 -3.65
CA VAL A 481 14.16 10.04 -4.74
C VAL A 481 12.68 10.09 -4.36
N ARG A 482 12.32 10.87 -3.33
CA ARG A 482 10.93 11.07 -2.86
C ARG A 482 10.66 12.52 -2.42
N GLY A 483 9.39 12.92 -2.41
CA GLY A 483 8.91 14.28 -2.20
C GLY A 483 8.93 14.78 -0.76
N GLN A 484 8.84 13.91 0.26
CA GLN A 484 8.85 14.37 1.66
C GLN A 484 10.11 15.16 2.04
N GLY A 485 11.26 14.88 1.40
CA GLY A 485 12.50 15.63 1.59
C GLY A 485 12.54 17.00 0.90
N ILE A 486 11.53 17.34 0.09
CA ILE A 486 11.56 18.46 -0.86
C ILE A 486 10.44 19.48 -0.58
N PHE A 487 9.20 19.02 -0.38
CA PHE A 487 8.01 19.89 -0.45
C PHE A 487 7.89 20.96 0.65
N ASN A 488 8.56 20.80 1.80
CA ASN A 488 8.63 21.86 2.82
C ASN A 488 9.85 22.77 2.68
N THR A 489 10.86 22.35 1.93
CA THR A 489 12.18 22.99 1.89
C THR A 489 12.35 23.87 0.67
N ASN A 490 11.81 23.42 -0.48
CA ASN A 490 11.98 24.08 -1.77
C ASN A 490 10.64 24.63 -2.28
N PRO A 491 10.64 25.81 -2.92
CA PRO A 491 9.46 26.31 -3.63
C PRO A 491 8.93 25.28 -4.64
N PRO A 492 7.60 25.27 -4.91
CA PRO A 492 7.01 24.32 -5.83
C PRO A 492 7.56 24.54 -7.25
N ASP A 493 8.18 23.49 -7.78
CA ASP A 493 8.69 23.39 -9.14
C ASP A 493 8.23 22.06 -9.73
N PHE A 494 7.83 22.08 -11.00
CA PHE A 494 7.23 20.92 -11.67
C PHE A 494 8.09 20.40 -12.84
N LYS A 495 9.29 20.98 -13.03
CA LYS A 495 10.25 20.56 -14.05
C LYS A 495 11.28 19.56 -13.53
N THR A 496 11.55 19.58 -12.22
CA THR A 496 12.50 18.70 -11.53
C THR A 496 11.99 17.26 -11.48
N ASP A 497 12.89 16.31 -11.73
CA ASP A 497 12.70 14.88 -11.53
C ASP A 497 13.88 14.28 -10.72
N TYR A 498 13.99 12.95 -10.65
CA TYR A 498 15.02 12.28 -9.86
C TYR A 498 16.25 11.84 -10.67
N SER A 499 16.42 12.26 -11.93
CA SER A 499 17.47 11.75 -12.82
C SER A 499 18.88 11.92 -12.24
N LYS A 500 19.14 13.07 -11.59
CA LYS A 500 20.41 13.35 -10.92
C LYS A 500 20.67 12.41 -9.73
N ALA A 501 19.61 12.06 -8.99
CA ALA A 501 19.73 11.11 -7.88
C ALA A 501 20.06 9.69 -8.38
N LEU A 502 19.67 9.34 -9.61
CA LEU A 502 19.91 8.02 -10.19
C LEU A 502 21.29 7.83 -10.82
N GLU A 503 22.09 8.90 -10.98
CA GLU A 503 23.44 8.81 -11.58
C GLU A 503 24.30 7.74 -10.89
N GLY A 504 24.76 6.75 -11.66
CA GLY A 504 25.58 5.63 -11.17
C GLY A 504 24.79 4.40 -10.71
N THR A 505 23.45 4.44 -10.72
CA THR A 505 22.62 3.28 -10.37
C THR A 505 22.70 2.21 -11.47
N THR A 506 22.99 0.96 -11.08
CA THR A 506 23.26 -0.15 -12.01
C THR A 506 22.14 -1.20 -12.11
N VAL A 507 21.19 -1.18 -11.19
CA VAL A 507 20.01 -2.06 -11.15
C VAL A 507 18.72 -1.23 -11.13
N PRO A 508 17.56 -1.80 -11.46
CA PRO A 508 16.30 -1.06 -11.44
C PRO A 508 15.99 -0.47 -10.07
N LEU A 509 15.65 0.82 -10.02
CA LEU A 509 15.30 1.51 -8.79
C LEU A 509 13.78 1.58 -8.61
N ILE A 510 13.30 1.20 -7.43
CA ILE A 510 11.92 1.35 -6.99
C ILE A 510 11.91 2.30 -5.78
N ILE A 511 11.08 3.33 -5.82
CA ILE A 511 11.03 4.32 -4.73
C ILE A 511 10.28 3.74 -3.53
N HIS A 512 10.91 3.78 -2.37
CA HIS A 512 10.40 3.26 -1.11
C HIS A 512 9.39 4.22 -0.44
N GLU A 513 8.22 3.70 -0.10
CA GLU A 513 7.22 4.29 0.80
C GLU A 513 6.93 5.77 0.55
N VAL A 514 6.44 6.03 -0.67
CA VAL A 514 5.99 7.35 -1.15
C VAL A 514 4.64 7.70 -0.52
N GLY A 515 4.32 8.99 -0.36
CA GLY A 515 2.95 9.38 0.07
C GLY A 515 2.65 9.38 1.56
N GLN A 516 3.62 9.51 2.46
CA GLN A 516 3.43 9.54 3.92
C GLN A 516 2.80 10.86 4.46
N TYR A 517 1.69 11.30 3.87
CA TYR A 517 1.00 12.54 4.23
C TYR A 517 -0.23 12.26 5.08
N SER A 518 -0.19 12.63 6.36
CA SER A 518 -1.32 12.37 7.26
C SER A 518 -2.58 13.11 6.82
N VAL A 519 -3.69 12.39 6.80
CA VAL A 519 -5.05 12.84 6.55
C VAL A 519 -5.82 12.83 7.86
N TYR A 520 -6.70 13.80 8.06
CA TYR A 520 -7.51 13.87 9.28
C TYR A 520 -8.47 12.65 9.36
N PRO A 521 -8.74 12.08 10.55
CA PRO A 521 -9.52 10.84 10.65
C PRO A 521 -10.95 10.93 10.12
N ASP A 522 -11.39 9.89 9.41
CA ASP A 522 -12.80 9.67 9.07
C ASP A 522 -13.56 9.11 10.28
N LEU A 523 -14.16 10.00 11.06
CA LEU A 523 -14.88 9.60 12.28
C LEU A 523 -16.18 8.83 12.00
N GLU A 524 -16.70 8.88 10.76
CA GLU A 524 -17.84 8.04 10.35
C GLU A 524 -17.45 6.57 10.21
N GLU A 525 -16.15 6.28 10.08
CA GLU A 525 -15.62 4.92 10.00
C GLU A 525 -15.85 4.13 11.29
N ILE A 526 -16.01 4.79 12.45
CA ILE A 526 -16.20 4.14 13.76
C ILE A 526 -17.30 3.08 13.72
N LYS A 527 -18.40 3.33 13.00
CA LYS A 527 -19.55 2.41 12.91
C LYS A 527 -19.27 1.11 12.12
N LYS A 528 -18.18 1.07 11.34
CA LYS A 528 -17.79 -0.10 10.55
C LYS A 528 -17.09 -1.16 11.38
N TYR A 529 -16.52 -0.80 12.52
CA TYR A 529 -15.78 -1.71 13.39
C TYR A 529 -16.72 -2.59 14.24
N THR A 530 -17.37 -3.54 13.58
CA THR A 530 -18.33 -4.46 14.21
C THR A 530 -17.68 -5.76 14.70
N GLY A 531 -16.49 -6.09 14.19
CA GLY A 531 -15.78 -7.35 14.45
C GLY A 531 -14.95 -7.38 15.74
N VAL A 532 -13.77 -7.99 15.72
CA VAL A 532 -12.94 -8.24 16.92
C VAL A 532 -12.19 -7.00 17.42
N LEU A 533 -12.00 -6.00 16.56
CA LEU A 533 -11.33 -4.74 16.89
C LEU A 533 -12.33 -3.61 17.19
N ARG A 534 -11.89 -2.66 18.01
CA ARG A 534 -12.57 -1.41 18.38
C ARG A 534 -11.65 -0.22 18.07
N PRO A 535 -12.16 0.85 17.43
CA PRO A 535 -11.36 2.01 17.04
C PRO A 535 -11.29 3.05 18.17
N ALA A 536 -10.74 2.65 19.33
CA ALA A 536 -10.68 3.49 20.52
C ALA A 536 -9.92 4.81 20.30
N ASN A 537 -8.90 4.80 19.44
CA ASN A 537 -8.22 5.96 18.89
C ASN A 537 -9.19 6.97 18.24
N PHE A 538 -10.03 6.52 17.31
CA PHE A 538 -10.98 7.40 16.61
C PHE A 538 -12.05 7.92 17.58
N GLU A 539 -12.50 7.08 18.51
CA GLU A 539 -13.44 7.47 19.56
C GLU A 539 -12.85 8.56 20.48
N ALA A 540 -11.57 8.45 20.85
CA ALA A 540 -10.87 9.44 21.67
C ALA A 540 -10.70 10.78 20.92
N VAL A 541 -10.35 10.75 19.63
CA VAL A 541 -10.29 11.96 18.79
C VAL A 541 -11.66 12.63 18.72
N ARG A 542 -12.72 11.87 18.44
CA ARG A 542 -14.11 12.37 18.42
C ARG A 542 -14.52 13.02 19.73
N ASN A 543 -14.22 12.38 20.86
CA ASN A 543 -14.57 12.89 22.18
C ASN A 543 -13.80 14.17 22.52
N ASN A 544 -12.52 14.25 22.14
CA ASN A 544 -11.70 15.44 22.31
C ASN A 544 -12.23 16.63 21.48
N LEU A 545 -12.56 16.41 20.20
CA LEU A 545 -13.20 17.44 19.37
C LEU A 545 -14.53 17.91 19.93
N ARG A 546 -15.37 16.98 20.43
CA ARG A 546 -16.66 17.32 21.05
C ARG A 546 -16.45 18.22 22.27
N LYS A 547 -15.50 17.88 23.15
CA LYS A 547 -15.14 18.68 24.32
C LYS A 547 -14.68 20.10 23.94
N LYS A 548 -14.03 20.24 22.78
CA LYS A 548 -13.57 21.53 22.24
C LYS A 548 -14.61 22.26 21.36
N GLY A 549 -15.82 21.72 21.19
CA GLY A 549 -16.85 22.32 20.33
C GLY A 549 -16.52 22.29 18.84
N MET A 550 -15.58 21.45 18.40
CA MET A 550 -15.10 21.38 17.00
C MET A 550 -15.52 20.11 16.26
N LEU A 551 -16.38 19.26 16.84
CA LEU A 551 -16.78 18.00 16.21
C LEU A 551 -17.42 18.20 14.82
N GLY A 552 -18.18 19.28 14.64
CA GLY A 552 -18.80 19.62 13.35
C GLY A 552 -17.81 19.92 12.22
N LEU A 553 -16.54 20.21 12.55
CA LEU A 553 -15.49 20.50 11.56
C LEU A 553 -14.79 19.23 11.05
N ALA A 554 -15.00 18.08 11.68
CA ALA A 554 -14.27 16.85 11.33
C ALA A 554 -14.42 16.43 9.85
N PRO A 555 -15.62 16.47 9.23
CA PRO A 555 -15.76 16.14 7.81
C PRO A 555 -14.99 17.09 6.89
N ASP A 556 -14.97 18.39 7.22
CA ASP A 556 -14.25 19.39 6.45
C ASP A 556 -12.73 19.28 6.64
N TYR A 557 -12.28 18.93 7.85
CA TYR A 557 -10.87 18.62 8.13
C TYR A 557 -10.39 17.42 7.32
N LEU A 558 -11.17 16.33 7.30
CA LEU A 558 -10.89 15.15 6.47
C LEU A 558 -10.76 15.55 5.00
N LYS A 559 -11.75 16.28 4.46
CA LYS A 559 -11.77 16.65 3.05
C LYS A 559 -10.60 17.56 2.69
N ALA A 560 -10.36 18.63 3.46
CA ALA A 560 -9.31 19.60 3.15
C ALA A 560 -7.90 19.00 3.29
N SER A 561 -7.61 18.27 4.37
CA SER A 561 -6.32 17.60 4.54
C SER A 561 -6.10 16.49 3.51
N GLY A 562 -7.15 15.72 3.19
CA GLY A 562 -7.09 14.65 2.20
C GLY A 562 -6.90 15.15 0.77
N THR A 563 -7.51 16.29 0.39
CA THR A 563 -7.27 16.89 -0.93
C THR A 563 -5.82 17.36 -1.07
N LEU A 564 -5.24 17.99 -0.05
CA LEU A 564 -3.80 18.33 -0.04
C LEU A 564 -2.93 17.08 -0.19
N ALA A 565 -3.22 16.01 0.56
CA ALA A 565 -2.50 14.75 0.44
C ALA A 565 -2.54 14.21 -1.00
N VAL A 566 -3.72 14.13 -1.63
CA VAL A 566 -3.88 13.69 -3.03
C VAL A 566 -3.00 14.50 -3.99
N GLN A 567 -2.87 15.81 -3.79
CA GLN A 567 -2.01 16.66 -4.63
C GLN A 567 -0.53 16.34 -4.48
N LEU A 568 -0.09 16.03 -3.26
CA LEU A 568 1.30 15.63 -2.98
C LEU A 568 1.59 14.24 -3.54
N TYR A 569 0.65 13.28 -3.41
CA TYR A 569 0.73 11.97 -4.08
C TYR A 569 0.88 12.13 -5.60
N LYS A 570 0.03 12.97 -6.21
CA LYS A 570 0.08 13.25 -7.65
C LYS A 570 1.47 13.76 -8.06
N GLU A 571 2.02 14.74 -7.35
CA GLU A 571 3.33 15.30 -7.69
C GLU A 571 4.47 14.27 -7.52
N GLU A 572 4.45 13.45 -6.47
CA GLU A 572 5.47 12.39 -6.31
C GLU A 572 5.41 11.34 -7.41
N ILE A 573 4.20 10.88 -7.75
CA ILE A 573 4.00 9.88 -8.80
C ILE A 573 4.42 10.45 -10.16
N GLU A 574 4.08 11.70 -10.46
CA GLU A 574 4.47 12.33 -11.71
C GLU A 574 5.99 12.53 -11.80
N ARG A 575 6.67 12.90 -10.70
CA ARG A 575 8.14 12.96 -10.67
C ARG A 575 8.79 11.60 -10.90
N ALA A 576 8.23 10.54 -10.31
CA ALA A 576 8.70 9.18 -10.55
C ALA A 576 8.52 8.80 -12.03
N LEU A 577 7.33 9.04 -12.60
CA LEU A 577 7.05 8.77 -14.01
C LEU A 577 7.90 9.63 -14.97
N LYS A 578 8.23 10.88 -14.60
CA LYS A 578 9.14 11.76 -15.35
C LYS A 578 10.58 11.26 -15.39
N THR A 579 10.99 10.44 -14.42
CA THR A 579 12.38 10.05 -14.24
C THR A 579 12.72 8.80 -15.04
N LYS A 580 13.56 8.95 -16.06
CA LYS A 580 14.14 7.79 -16.76
C LYS A 580 15.04 6.99 -15.81
N GLY A 581 14.87 5.67 -15.78
CA GLY A 581 15.62 4.76 -14.91
C GLY A 581 14.94 4.46 -13.56
N VAL A 582 13.92 5.22 -13.17
CA VAL A 582 13.01 4.79 -12.11
C VAL A 582 12.10 3.72 -12.69
N SER A 583 12.05 2.56 -12.05
CA SER A 583 11.26 1.41 -12.45
C SER A 583 9.96 1.26 -11.65
N GLY A 584 9.68 2.19 -10.74
CA GLY A 584 8.40 2.28 -10.06
C GLY A 584 8.47 2.94 -8.69
N PHE A 585 7.34 2.89 -7.99
CA PHE A 585 7.21 3.34 -6.60
C PHE A 585 6.36 2.36 -5.80
N GLN A 586 6.51 2.41 -4.49
CA GLN A 586 5.63 1.78 -3.52
C GLN A 586 5.08 2.88 -2.61
N LEU A 587 3.78 3.13 -2.67
CA LEU A 587 3.12 4.02 -1.71
C LEU A 587 3.21 3.36 -0.32
N LEU A 588 3.51 4.14 0.74
CA LEU A 588 3.39 3.65 2.11
C LEU A 588 1.95 3.26 2.37
N ASP A 589 1.00 4.00 1.79
CA ASP A 589 -0.24 3.32 1.44
C ASP A 589 -1.14 4.08 0.46
N LEU A 590 -2.06 3.36 -0.17
CA LEU A 590 -3.31 3.84 -0.74
C LEU A 590 -4.43 3.86 0.33
N HIS A 591 -4.37 2.98 1.32
CA HIS A 591 -5.37 2.82 2.39
C HIS A 591 -4.82 3.12 3.79
N ASP A 592 -5.66 3.39 4.80
CA ASP A 592 -5.13 3.76 6.10
C ASP A 592 -4.41 2.62 6.81
N PHE A 593 -3.24 2.94 7.39
CA PHE A 593 -2.50 2.07 8.27
C PHE A 593 -2.91 2.34 9.74
N PRO A 594 -3.64 1.43 10.39
CA PRO A 594 -4.14 1.67 11.75
C PRO A 594 -3.07 1.59 12.84
N GLY A 595 -1.93 0.96 12.58
CA GLY A 595 -0.86 0.73 13.56
C GLY A 595 0.06 1.94 13.78
N GLN A 596 1.12 1.72 14.57
CA GLN A 596 2.23 2.67 14.82
C GLN A 596 1.79 4.11 15.05
N GLY A 597 0.82 4.32 15.94
CA GLY A 597 0.36 5.66 16.27
C GLY A 597 -0.76 6.18 15.37
N THR A 598 -1.57 5.30 14.76
CA THR A 598 -2.71 5.65 13.89
C THR A 598 -2.23 6.46 12.67
N ALA A 599 -1.55 5.79 11.74
CA ALA A 599 -1.00 6.41 10.55
C ALA A 599 -2.02 6.53 9.40
N LEU A 600 -2.83 7.58 9.45
CA LEU A 600 -3.87 7.80 8.46
C LEU A 600 -3.34 8.49 7.21
N VAL A 601 -2.51 7.81 6.42
CA VAL A 601 -1.94 8.37 5.17
C VAL A 601 -2.78 8.05 3.94
N GLY A 602 -3.72 7.10 4.05
CA GLY A 602 -4.47 6.58 2.93
C GLY A 602 -5.55 7.53 2.40
N ILE A 603 -5.79 7.47 1.10
CA ILE A 603 -6.97 8.08 0.47
C ILE A 603 -8.20 7.16 0.56
N LEU A 604 -7.96 5.89 0.89
CA LEU A 604 -8.95 4.90 1.32
C LEU A 604 -8.82 4.68 2.84
N ASN A 605 -9.89 4.23 3.49
CA ASN A 605 -9.81 3.80 4.89
C ASN A 605 -9.29 2.36 5.02
N ALA A 606 -9.12 1.88 6.26
CA ALA A 606 -8.61 0.53 6.57
C ALA A 606 -9.46 -0.61 5.97
N PHE A 607 -10.67 -0.33 5.46
CA PHE A 607 -11.55 -1.30 4.80
C PHE A 607 -11.43 -1.28 3.27
N TRP A 608 -10.47 -0.53 2.71
CA TRP A 608 -10.35 -0.27 1.27
C TRP A 608 -11.55 0.49 0.66
N ASP A 609 -12.34 1.20 1.49
CA ASP A 609 -13.41 2.05 0.99
C ASP A 609 -12.92 3.48 0.76
N SER A 610 -13.47 4.14 -0.26
CA SER A 610 -13.15 5.53 -0.56
C SER A 610 -13.53 6.45 0.60
N LYS A 611 -12.62 7.36 0.95
CA LYS A 611 -12.90 8.52 1.82
C LYS A 611 -13.54 9.69 1.07
N SER A 612 -13.96 9.48 -0.18
CA SER A 612 -14.54 10.51 -1.07
C SER A 612 -13.60 11.69 -1.36
N LEU A 613 -12.29 11.46 -1.31
CA LEU A 613 -11.26 12.47 -1.59
C LEU A 613 -10.96 12.61 -3.09
N ILE A 614 -10.94 11.48 -3.80
CA ILE A 614 -10.72 11.39 -5.24
C ILE A 614 -11.31 10.08 -5.79
N SER A 615 -11.85 10.12 -7.01
CA SER A 615 -12.37 8.93 -7.68
C SER A 615 -11.21 8.05 -8.19
N PRO A 616 -11.40 6.71 -8.30
CA PRO A 616 -10.39 5.83 -8.90
C PRO A 616 -9.99 6.28 -10.31
N ALA A 617 -10.97 6.69 -11.13
CA ALA A 617 -10.73 7.16 -12.48
C ALA A 617 -9.89 8.43 -12.52
N ASP A 618 -10.11 9.39 -11.61
CA ASP A 618 -9.30 10.61 -11.55
C ASP A 618 -7.89 10.35 -11.02
N PHE A 619 -7.73 9.44 -10.05
CA PHE A 619 -6.41 9.05 -9.56
C PHE A 619 -5.59 8.36 -10.67
N SER A 620 -6.24 7.49 -11.46
CA SER A 620 -5.60 6.81 -12.58
C SER A 620 -5.10 7.75 -13.70
N LYS A 621 -5.56 9.01 -13.74
CA LYS A 621 -5.07 10.01 -14.71
C LYS A 621 -3.59 10.35 -14.51
N PHE A 622 -3.09 10.22 -13.28
CA PHE A 622 -1.67 10.41 -12.96
C PHE A 622 -0.98 9.13 -12.49
N CYS A 623 -1.71 8.05 -12.25
CA CYS A 623 -1.19 6.76 -11.79
C CYS A 623 -1.58 5.59 -12.74
N GLY A 624 -1.88 5.87 -14.00
CA GLY A 624 -2.31 4.86 -14.97
C GLY A 624 -1.15 4.24 -15.76
N PRO A 625 -1.43 3.28 -16.66
CA PRO A 625 -0.42 2.73 -17.56
C PRO A 625 0.02 3.73 -18.65
N VAL A 626 -0.78 4.76 -18.92
CA VAL A 626 -0.45 5.85 -19.85
C VAL A 626 -0.82 7.17 -19.21
N VAL A 627 0.17 8.02 -18.97
CA VAL A 627 0.00 9.30 -18.26
C VAL A 627 0.59 10.43 -19.09
N PRO A 628 -0.23 11.38 -19.57
CA PRO A 628 0.26 12.66 -20.06
C PRO A 628 0.87 13.46 -18.91
N LEU A 629 2.03 14.06 -19.15
CA LEU A 629 2.81 14.81 -18.17
C LEU A 629 3.23 16.15 -18.77
N ILE A 630 3.45 17.15 -17.93
CA ILE A 630 4.11 18.39 -18.32
C ILE A 630 5.19 18.78 -17.31
N ARG A 631 6.18 19.52 -17.81
CA ARG A 631 7.24 20.16 -17.02
C ARG A 631 7.11 21.67 -17.14
N PHE A 632 6.98 22.36 -16.01
CA PHE A 632 6.84 23.81 -15.92
C PHE A 632 7.44 24.33 -14.61
N GLU A 633 7.66 25.65 -14.50
CA GLU A 633 8.56 26.20 -13.49
C GLU A 633 7.95 26.41 -12.11
N LYS A 634 6.70 26.86 -12.01
CA LYS A 634 6.10 27.26 -10.74
C LYS A 634 4.57 27.24 -10.79
N ALA A 635 3.94 27.29 -9.62
CA ALA A 635 2.48 27.29 -9.51
C ALA A 635 1.85 28.69 -9.69
N ALA A 636 2.51 29.75 -9.21
CA ALA A 636 1.97 31.11 -9.20
C ALA A 636 2.77 32.05 -10.13
N TYR A 637 2.05 32.71 -11.04
CA TYR A 637 2.58 33.60 -12.06
C TYR A 637 2.03 35.02 -11.92
N SER A 638 2.86 36.00 -12.27
CA SER A 638 2.40 37.33 -12.65
C SER A 638 1.90 37.32 -14.09
N ASN A 639 0.88 38.11 -14.41
CA ASN A 639 0.34 38.23 -15.78
C ASN A 639 1.32 38.85 -16.81
N ARG A 640 2.49 39.34 -16.36
CA ARG A 640 3.59 39.76 -17.24
C ARG A 640 4.47 38.60 -17.71
N GLU A 641 4.33 37.45 -17.07
CA GLU A 641 5.10 36.27 -17.38
C GLU A 641 4.43 35.47 -18.51
N ARG A 642 5.18 34.54 -19.07
CA ARG A 642 4.64 33.53 -19.98
C ARG A 642 4.63 32.20 -19.25
N PHE A 643 3.53 31.47 -19.35
CA PHE A 643 3.55 30.05 -18.97
C PHE A 643 4.21 29.27 -20.12
N ALA A 644 5.17 28.42 -19.79
CA ALA A 644 5.84 27.55 -20.75
C ALA A 644 5.86 26.14 -20.17
N ALA A 645 5.48 25.16 -21.00
CA ALA A 645 5.43 23.77 -20.61
C ALA A 645 6.01 22.87 -21.71
N ALA A 646 6.83 21.91 -21.30
CA ALA A 646 7.23 20.78 -22.13
C ALA A 646 6.32 19.59 -21.79
N ALA A 647 5.62 19.05 -22.78
CA ALA A 647 4.77 17.87 -22.64
C ALA A 647 5.58 16.60 -22.88
N GLU A 648 5.26 15.55 -22.13
CA GLU A 648 5.78 14.20 -22.31
C GLU A 648 4.67 13.19 -22.01
N ILE A 649 4.79 11.96 -22.52
CA ILE A 649 3.87 10.87 -22.23
C ILE A 649 4.67 9.71 -21.63
N ALA A 650 4.29 9.30 -20.41
CA ALA A 650 4.74 8.03 -19.85
C ALA A 650 3.80 6.93 -20.33
N ASN A 651 4.25 6.10 -21.28
CA ASN A 651 3.47 5.00 -21.85
C ASN A 651 4.07 3.65 -21.43
N TYR A 652 3.59 3.09 -20.33
CA TYR A 652 3.93 1.73 -19.87
C TYR A 652 2.82 0.72 -20.19
N SER A 653 2.06 0.98 -21.26
CA SER A 653 1.11 0.00 -21.80
C SER A 653 1.81 -1.15 -22.54
N ASP A 654 1.02 -2.04 -23.14
CA ASP A 654 1.50 -3.16 -23.95
C ASP A 654 1.80 -2.78 -25.41
N ARG A 655 1.62 -1.52 -25.81
CA ARG A 655 1.73 -1.10 -27.21
C ARG A 655 2.14 0.35 -27.41
N GLN A 656 2.61 0.64 -28.61
CA GLN A 656 2.75 2.00 -29.12
C GLN A 656 1.36 2.64 -29.33
N ILE A 657 1.24 3.93 -29.04
CA ILE A 657 -0.01 4.69 -29.21
C ILE A 657 0.20 5.75 -30.28
N ASN A 658 -0.69 5.79 -31.28
CA ASN A 658 -0.67 6.83 -32.32
C ASN A 658 -1.86 7.78 -32.09
N GLY A 659 -1.60 9.03 -31.74
CA GLY A 659 -2.66 9.98 -31.39
C GLY A 659 -2.20 11.43 -31.50
N GLU A 660 -3.17 12.35 -31.62
CA GLU A 660 -2.92 13.78 -31.57
C GLU A 660 -2.83 14.25 -30.12
N ILE A 661 -1.80 15.02 -29.78
CA ILE A 661 -1.63 15.56 -28.43
C ILE A 661 -2.30 16.93 -28.37
N LEU A 662 -3.33 17.04 -27.53
CA LEU A 662 -4.12 18.25 -27.36
C LEU A 662 -3.83 18.87 -26.00
N TRP A 663 -3.75 20.20 -25.95
CA TRP A 663 -3.64 20.95 -24.72
C TRP A 663 -4.70 22.05 -24.61
N SER A 664 -5.05 22.41 -23.38
CA SER A 664 -5.90 23.57 -23.09
C SER A 664 -5.50 24.27 -21.80
N ALA A 665 -5.75 25.57 -21.73
CA ALA A 665 -5.69 26.37 -20.51
C ALA A 665 -6.98 27.15 -20.36
N ILE A 666 -7.73 26.84 -19.31
CA ILE A 666 -9.10 27.32 -19.13
C ILE A 666 -9.25 27.87 -17.71
N SER A 667 -9.71 29.12 -17.60
CA SER A 667 -10.11 29.71 -16.31
C SER A 667 -11.46 29.15 -15.85
N ALA A 668 -11.71 29.16 -14.54
CA ALA A 668 -12.96 28.63 -13.97
C ALA A 668 -14.23 29.31 -14.54
N ASP A 669 -14.17 30.62 -14.80
CA ASP A 669 -15.23 31.42 -15.43
C ASP A 669 -15.29 31.29 -16.97
N LYS A 670 -14.33 30.56 -17.56
CA LYS A 670 -14.16 30.34 -19.00
C LYS A 670 -13.87 31.60 -19.83
N HIS A 671 -13.60 32.74 -19.21
CA HIS A 671 -13.21 33.97 -19.92
C HIS A 671 -11.83 33.82 -20.59
N PHE A 672 -10.90 33.16 -19.92
CA PHE A 672 -9.64 32.73 -20.53
C PHE A 672 -9.80 31.27 -20.97
N ASN A 673 -9.76 31.03 -22.28
CA ASN A 673 -9.92 29.70 -22.85
C ASN A 673 -9.06 29.57 -24.10
N LEU A 674 -7.87 28.99 -23.92
CA LEU A 674 -6.95 28.69 -25.01
C LEU A 674 -6.83 27.18 -25.19
N ARG A 675 -6.73 26.76 -26.44
CA ARG A 675 -6.56 25.37 -26.84
C ARG A 675 -5.54 25.30 -27.97
N GLY A 676 -4.83 24.19 -28.03
CA GLY A 676 -3.91 23.92 -29.13
C GLY A 676 -3.61 22.44 -29.27
N SER A 677 -2.81 22.14 -30.29
CA SER A 677 -2.35 20.80 -30.63
C SER A 677 -0.83 20.82 -30.76
N LEU A 678 -0.18 19.75 -30.28
CA LEU A 678 1.25 19.46 -30.53
C LEU A 678 1.41 18.45 -31.68
N GLY A 679 0.35 18.29 -32.48
CA GLY A 679 0.31 17.40 -33.63
C GLY A 679 0.12 15.93 -33.29
N ARG A 680 0.02 15.12 -34.34
CA ARG A 680 -0.07 13.66 -34.25
C ARG A 680 1.29 13.04 -34.02
N GLN A 681 1.38 12.16 -33.04
CA GLN A 681 2.63 11.54 -32.62
C GLN A 681 2.50 10.03 -32.46
N SER A 682 3.64 9.36 -32.58
CA SER A 682 3.82 7.94 -32.33
C SER A 682 4.51 7.76 -30.98
N ILE A 683 3.73 7.49 -29.95
CA ILE A 683 4.18 7.37 -28.57
C ILE A 683 4.67 5.95 -28.32
N ALA A 684 5.99 5.76 -28.30
CA ALA A 684 6.62 4.49 -27.97
C ALA A 684 6.33 4.06 -26.51
N ILE A 685 6.62 2.81 -26.17
CA ILE A 685 6.60 2.33 -24.77
C ILE A 685 7.78 2.97 -24.02
N GLY A 686 7.57 3.36 -22.76
CA GLY A 686 8.48 4.15 -21.93
C GLY A 686 8.11 5.64 -21.91
N ASN A 687 9.08 6.50 -21.64
CA ASN A 687 8.90 7.96 -21.66
C ASN A 687 9.16 8.55 -23.05
N ALA A 688 8.14 9.19 -23.63
CA ALA A 688 8.24 9.87 -24.92
C ALA A 688 8.03 11.39 -24.76
N SER A 689 8.89 12.20 -25.40
CA SER A 689 8.66 13.65 -25.51
C SER A 689 7.45 13.91 -26.40
N ALA A 690 6.63 14.90 -26.04
CA ALA A 690 5.41 15.25 -26.74
C ALA A 690 5.39 16.69 -27.29
N GLY A 691 6.53 17.39 -27.27
CA GLY A 691 6.66 18.77 -27.73
C GLY A 691 6.44 19.78 -26.60
N SER A 692 6.36 21.07 -26.94
CA SER A 692 6.24 22.15 -25.96
C SER A 692 5.22 23.20 -26.42
N PHE A 693 4.60 23.89 -25.47
CA PHE A 693 3.71 25.02 -25.73
C PHE A 693 3.98 26.16 -24.76
N SER A 694 3.59 27.37 -25.17
CA SER A 694 3.68 28.57 -24.34
C SER A 694 2.39 29.37 -24.44
N ILE A 695 1.99 29.94 -23.31
CA ILE A 695 0.78 30.72 -23.15
C ILE A 695 1.16 32.13 -22.70
N ASP A 696 0.66 33.11 -23.44
CA ASP A 696 0.77 34.51 -23.09
C ASP A 696 -0.29 34.84 -22.01
N LEU A 697 0.17 35.26 -20.83
CA LEU A 697 -0.69 35.58 -19.70
C LEU A 697 -1.09 37.06 -19.66
N SER A 698 -0.60 37.89 -20.59
CA SER A 698 -0.83 39.35 -20.58
C SER A 698 -2.29 39.76 -20.70
N LYS A 699 -3.15 38.87 -21.23
CA LYS A 699 -4.60 39.09 -21.35
C LYS A 699 -5.38 38.84 -20.06
N ILE A 700 -4.72 38.35 -19.00
CA ILE A 700 -5.34 38.10 -17.70
C ILE A 700 -5.14 39.34 -16.84
N ASP A 701 -6.17 40.16 -16.71
CA ASP A 701 -6.17 41.41 -15.95
C ASP A 701 -6.80 41.29 -14.56
N ARG A 702 -7.44 40.15 -14.27
CA ARG A 702 -7.99 39.76 -12.97
C ARG A 702 -7.32 38.49 -12.48
N ALA A 703 -7.16 38.36 -11.17
CA ALA A 703 -6.61 37.16 -10.58
C ALA A 703 -7.48 35.95 -10.93
N CYS A 704 -6.88 34.88 -11.47
CA CYS A 704 -7.61 33.65 -11.78
C CYS A 704 -6.78 32.38 -11.56
N GLU A 705 -7.48 31.26 -11.33
CA GLU A 705 -6.92 29.92 -11.49
C GLU A 705 -7.09 29.48 -12.95
N LEU A 706 -6.04 28.90 -13.55
CA LEU A 706 -6.10 28.24 -14.85
C LEU A 706 -5.91 26.73 -14.68
N LEU A 707 -6.81 25.96 -15.28
CA LEU A 707 -6.66 24.52 -15.43
C LEU A 707 -5.95 24.21 -16.75
N ILE A 708 -4.69 23.79 -16.63
CA ILE A 708 -3.89 23.29 -17.75
C ILE A 708 -4.20 21.81 -17.94
N THR A 709 -4.60 21.40 -19.14
CA THR A 709 -4.93 20.01 -19.46
C THR A 709 -4.11 19.56 -20.66
N VAL A 710 -3.60 18.32 -20.61
CA VAL A 710 -3.02 17.62 -21.77
C VAL A 710 -3.78 16.31 -21.95
N SER A 711 -4.04 15.94 -23.20
CA SER A 711 -4.75 14.71 -23.55
C SER A 711 -4.27 14.13 -24.87
N ILE A 712 -4.54 12.83 -25.07
CA ILE A 712 -4.33 12.15 -26.35
C ILE A 712 -5.69 11.97 -27.02
N ALA A 713 -5.89 12.61 -28.18
CA ALA A 713 -7.15 12.60 -28.92
C ALA A 713 -7.64 11.19 -29.23
N ASN A 714 -8.97 10.98 -29.19
CA ASN A 714 -9.63 9.69 -29.40
C ASN A 714 -9.21 8.60 -28.40
N THR A 715 -8.71 9.00 -27.23
CA THR A 715 -8.44 8.11 -26.09
C THR A 715 -9.06 8.68 -24.82
N GLY A 716 -8.99 7.92 -23.72
CA GLY A 716 -9.34 8.42 -22.38
C GLY A 716 -8.16 9.03 -21.61
N TYR A 717 -6.95 9.06 -22.18
CA TYR A 717 -5.75 9.49 -21.46
C TYR A 717 -5.66 11.01 -21.41
N THR A 718 -5.80 11.54 -20.20
CA THR A 718 -5.74 12.97 -19.92
C THR A 718 -5.15 13.20 -18.55
N ASN A 719 -4.47 14.33 -18.38
CA ASN A 719 -3.99 14.79 -17.10
C ASN A 719 -4.08 16.33 -17.03
N HIS A 720 -4.11 16.87 -15.81
CA HIS A 720 -4.29 18.30 -15.59
C HIS A 720 -3.52 18.84 -14.39
N TRP A 721 -3.26 20.15 -14.43
CA TRP A 721 -2.52 20.92 -13.44
C TRP A 721 -3.20 22.27 -13.24
N LYS A 722 -3.10 22.81 -12.03
CA LYS A 722 -3.56 24.16 -11.70
C LYS A 722 -2.38 25.11 -11.66
N ILE A 723 -2.55 26.29 -12.23
CA ILE A 723 -1.68 27.43 -12.01
C ILE A 723 -2.52 28.65 -11.64
N TRP A 724 -1.92 29.59 -10.92
CA TRP A 724 -2.57 30.84 -10.52
C TRP A 724 -1.89 31.99 -11.21
N VAL A 725 -2.69 32.87 -11.82
CA VAL A 725 -2.20 34.04 -12.53
C VAL A 725 -2.74 35.28 -11.83
N TYR A 726 -1.81 36.16 -11.44
CA TYR A 726 -2.11 37.37 -10.69
C TYR A 726 -1.71 38.62 -11.48
N PRO A 727 -2.51 39.69 -11.43
CA PRO A 727 -2.11 40.98 -11.97
C PRO A 727 -0.78 41.45 -11.38
N ASN A 728 0.12 41.96 -12.23
CA ASN A 728 1.40 42.48 -11.77
C ASN A 728 1.26 43.79 -10.97
N LYS A 729 0.17 44.54 -11.19
CA LYS A 729 -0.07 45.83 -10.55
C LYS A 729 -1.46 45.81 -9.92
N ASN A 730 -1.48 45.94 -8.60
CA ASN A 730 -2.68 46.15 -7.80
C ASN A 730 -2.52 47.46 -7.01
N PRO A 731 -3.62 48.15 -6.66
CA PRO A 731 -3.59 49.21 -5.66
C PRO A 731 -2.88 48.75 -4.37
N GLU A 732 -1.89 49.52 -3.90
CA GLU A 732 -1.13 49.20 -2.69
C GLU A 732 -1.77 49.73 -1.40
N SER A 733 -2.73 50.65 -1.52
CA SER A 733 -3.43 51.28 -0.42
C SER A 733 -4.85 51.72 -0.81
N PHE A 734 -5.70 51.89 0.21
CA PHE A 734 -7.06 52.41 0.09
C PHE A 734 -7.26 53.48 1.18
N ASN A 735 -7.86 54.63 0.85
CA ASN A 735 -7.90 55.82 1.72
C ASN A 735 -8.56 55.58 3.11
N ASN A 736 -9.37 54.54 3.25
CA ASN A 736 -10.15 54.23 4.46
C ASN A 736 -9.63 53.00 5.24
N VAL A 737 -8.49 52.41 4.85
CA VAL A 737 -7.91 51.23 5.50
C VAL A 737 -6.46 51.51 5.87
N ILE A 738 -6.08 51.18 7.11
CA ILE A 738 -4.69 51.26 7.57
C ILE A 738 -4.03 49.90 7.48
N PHE A 739 -2.91 49.82 6.76
CA PHE A 739 -2.01 48.66 6.81
C PHE A 739 -0.91 48.94 7.85
N THR A 740 -0.65 48.00 8.75
CA THR A 740 0.46 48.12 9.70
C THR A 740 1.00 46.76 10.12
N THR A 741 2.28 46.72 10.48
CA THR A 741 2.96 45.55 11.04
C THR A 741 3.11 45.65 12.58
N SER A 742 2.77 46.80 13.17
CA SER A 742 2.89 47.06 14.61
C SER A 742 1.54 46.89 15.31
N ILE A 743 1.51 46.03 16.34
CA ILE A 743 0.35 45.87 17.22
C ILE A 743 0.01 47.17 17.96
N ASP A 744 1.01 47.96 18.36
CA ASP A 744 0.78 49.23 19.07
C ASP A 744 0.09 50.25 18.16
N SER A 745 0.59 50.39 16.93
CA SER A 745 -0.03 51.24 15.92
C SER A 745 -1.43 50.75 15.59
N ALA A 746 -1.62 49.45 15.39
CA ALA A 746 -2.94 48.87 15.11
C ALA A 746 -3.96 49.21 16.21
N LEU A 747 -3.60 49.02 17.48
CA LEU A 747 -4.48 49.31 18.60
C LEU A 747 -4.85 50.79 18.71
N SER A 748 -3.90 51.70 18.46
CA SER A 748 -4.17 53.14 18.42
C SER A 748 -5.20 53.50 17.34
N TYR A 749 -5.04 52.96 16.12
CA TYR A 749 -6.00 53.20 15.04
C TYR A 749 -7.37 52.55 15.30
N LEU A 750 -7.41 51.36 15.89
CA LEU A 750 -8.66 50.68 16.25
C LEU A 750 -9.44 51.46 17.31
N GLN A 751 -8.76 52.03 18.31
CA GLN A 751 -9.40 52.90 19.32
C GLN A 751 -10.00 54.16 18.68
N ALA A 752 -9.38 54.68 17.61
CA ALA A 752 -9.92 55.77 16.81
C ALA A 752 -11.03 55.35 15.82
N GLY A 753 -11.56 54.13 15.92
CA GLY A 753 -12.66 53.64 15.07
C GLY A 753 -12.25 53.34 13.62
N ARG A 754 -10.96 53.20 13.34
CA ARG A 754 -10.45 52.95 11.98
C ARG A 754 -10.55 51.46 11.61
N LYS A 755 -10.51 51.20 10.30
CA LYS A 755 -10.35 49.87 9.71
C LYS A 755 -8.86 49.55 9.56
N VAL A 756 -8.41 48.42 10.07
CA VAL A 756 -6.99 48.04 10.12
C VAL A 756 -6.75 46.65 9.55
N LEU A 757 -5.78 46.51 8.66
CA LEU A 757 -5.13 45.24 8.33
C LEU A 757 -3.80 45.18 9.09
N LEU A 758 -3.76 44.35 10.14
CA LEU A 758 -2.55 44.05 10.89
C LEU A 758 -1.87 42.81 10.30
N ASN A 759 -0.64 43.00 9.83
CA ASN A 759 0.22 41.93 9.33
C ASN A 759 1.57 41.98 10.06
N PRO A 760 1.65 41.44 11.29
CA PRO A 760 2.86 41.53 12.09
C PRO A 760 4.01 40.79 11.42
N ASP A 761 5.25 41.16 11.77
CA ASP A 761 6.40 40.32 11.44
C ASP A 761 6.21 38.94 12.09
N THR A 762 6.27 37.89 11.26
CA THR A 762 6.07 36.50 11.69
C THR A 762 7.06 36.09 12.78
N ALA A 763 8.26 36.65 12.82
CA ALA A 763 9.25 36.36 13.86
C ALA A 763 8.77 36.79 15.26
N ASN A 764 7.93 37.83 15.32
CA ASN A 764 7.41 38.39 16.57
C ASN A 764 6.10 37.74 17.04
N VAL A 765 5.46 36.91 16.21
CA VAL A 765 4.27 36.16 16.60
C VAL A 765 4.70 34.91 17.36
N LYS A 766 4.27 34.73 18.60
CA LYS A 766 4.36 33.41 19.25
C LYS A 766 3.21 32.54 18.76
N GLY A 767 3.55 31.34 18.32
CA GLY A 767 2.62 30.46 17.62
C GLY A 767 3.32 29.24 17.06
N ILE A 768 2.63 28.49 16.22
CA ILE A 768 3.17 27.28 15.59
C ILE A 768 3.69 27.63 14.21
N ASP A 769 4.94 27.31 13.91
CA ASP A 769 5.52 27.55 12.59
C ASP A 769 4.68 26.88 11.50
N GLY A 770 4.40 27.65 10.44
CA GLY A 770 3.66 27.15 9.29
C GLY A 770 4.46 26.13 8.49
N ARG A 771 3.77 25.11 7.99
CA ARG A 771 4.32 24.08 7.11
C ARG A 771 3.33 23.73 6.02
N PHE A 772 3.86 23.48 4.82
CA PHE A 772 3.04 23.20 3.66
C PHE A 772 2.58 21.74 3.63
N ALA A 773 3.52 20.79 3.72
CA ALA A 773 3.15 19.37 3.75
C ALA A 773 2.55 18.99 5.12
N PRO A 774 1.56 18.08 5.15
CA PRO A 774 0.99 17.56 6.39
C PRO A 774 2.02 16.90 7.31
N VAL A 775 1.60 16.61 8.54
CA VAL A 775 2.32 15.73 9.46
C VAL A 775 2.81 14.48 8.72
N PHE A 776 4.09 14.18 8.89
CA PHE A 776 4.71 12.99 8.30
C PHE A 776 4.29 11.75 9.09
N TRP A 777 3.66 10.81 8.39
CA TRP A 777 3.25 9.48 8.87
C TRP A 777 2.26 9.49 10.04
N SER A 778 2.72 9.84 11.25
CA SER A 778 1.90 9.87 12.46
C SER A 778 2.40 10.94 13.43
N PRO A 779 1.51 11.80 13.97
CA PRO A 779 1.85 12.78 14.99
C PRO A 779 2.22 12.15 16.34
N VAL A 780 1.93 10.85 16.54
CA VAL A 780 2.19 10.13 17.79
C VAL A 780 3.52 9.39 17.74
N HIS A 781 3.81 8.74 16.61
CA HIS A 781 5.07 8.04 16.39
C HIS A 781 6.25 9.00 16.24
N PHE A 782 6.02 10.16 15.60
CA PHE A 782 7.01 11.21 15.43
C PHE A 782 6.55 12.53 16.08
N PRO A 783 6.67 12.67 17.42
CA PRO A 783 6.06 13.77 18.17
C PRO A 783 6.77 15.13 17.98
N ASP A 784 8.02 15.13 17.54
CA ASP A 784 8.88 16.33 17.42
C ASP A 784 8.70 17.06 16.08
N GLN A 785 7.60 16.80 15.39
CA GLN A 785 7.28 17.46 14.14
C GLN A 785 6.45 18.73 14.39
N PRO A 786 6.87 19.89 13.86
CA PRO A 786 5.95 21.00 13.64
C PRO A 786 4.92 20.50 12.63
N GLY A 787 3.63 20.51 12.97
CA GLY A 787 2.68 19.76 12.16
C GLY A 787 1.25 20.26 12.24
N SER A 788 0.83 20.92 11.16
CA SER A 788 -0.56 21.02 10.74
C SER A 788 -0.86 19.93 9.71
N MET A 789 -2.13 19.77 9.35
CA MET A 789 -2.61 18.87 8.30
C MET A 789 -3.11 19.66 7.08
N GLY A 790 -2.67 20.92 6.92
CA GLY A 790 -3.13 21.84 5.90
C GLY A 790 -4.07 22.92 6.43
N LEU A 791 -4.78 23.58 5.52
CA LEU A 791 -5.67 24.70 5.75
C LEU A 791 -7.13 24.29 5.47
N LEU A 792 -8.05 24.77 6.30
CA LEU A 792 -9.47 24.84 5.99
C LEU A 792 -9.81 26.31 5.71
N ILE A 793 -10.22 26.61 4.48
CA ILE A 793 -10.37 27.98 3.98
C ILE A 793 -11.85 28.28 3.74
N ASP A 794 -12.36 29.35 4.32
CA ASP A 794 -13.67 29.89 3.98
C ASP A 794 -13.60 30.64 2.64
N LYS A 795 -13.56 29.88 1.54
CA LYS A 795 -13.44 30.45 0.18
C LYS A 795 -14.60 31.37 -0.21
N LYS A 796 -15.72 31.33 0.51
CA LYS A 796 -16.89 32.18 0.25
C LYS A 796 -16.77 33.54 0.94
N ASN A 797 -15.81 33.71 1.84
CA ASN A 797 -15.57 34.96 2.51
C ASN A 797 -15.06 36.02 1.52
N ASN A 798 -15.64 37.22 1.57
CA ASN A 798 -15.28 38.33 0.68
C ASN A 798 -13.81 38.77 0.83
N ALA A 799 -13.16 38.48 1.96
CA ALA A 799 -11.72 38.70 2.16
C ALA A 799 -10.85 37.98 1.11
N LEU A 800 -11.35 36.90 0.50
CA LEU A 800 -10.65 36.09 -0.49
C LEU A 800 -11.22 36.25 -1.91
N ALA A 801 -12.15 37.20 -2.12
CA ALA A 801 -12.82 37.37 -3.41
C ALA A 801 -11.87 37.69 -4.58
N ASP A 802 -10.76 38.40 -4.30
CA ASP A 802 -9.72 38.70 -5.28
C ASP A 802 -8.50 37.76 -5.18
N PHE A 803 -8.62 36.67 -4.42
CA PHE A 803 -7.57 35.66 -4.28
C PHE A 803 -8.14 34.27 -4.63
N PRO A 804 -8.07 33.86 -5.91
CA PRO A 804 -8.57 32.56 -6.38
C PRO A 804 -8.04 31.41 -5.53
N THR A 805 -8.96 30.77 -4.81
CA THR A 805 -8.65 29.67 -3.90
C THR A 805 -9.85 28.74 -3.78
N ASP A 806 -9.59 27.54 -3.27
CA ASP A 806 -10.63 26.61 -2.84
C ASP A 806 -10.62 26.48 -1.30
N PHE A 807 -11.41 25.55 -0.77
CA PHE A 807 -11.58 25.34 0.68
C PHE A 807 -10.39 24.63 1.37
N TYR A 808 -9.33 24.30 0.62
CA TYR A 808 -8.19 23.48 1.04
C TYR A 808 -6.85 24.10 0.60
N THR A 809 -5.72 23.66 1.20
CA THR A 809 -4.37 24.11 0.81
C THR A 809 -4.00 23.62 -0.58
N ASP A 810 -3.54 24.51 -1.45
CA ASP A 810 -3.03 24.19 -2.78
C ASP A 810 -1.71 24.95 -3.04
N TRP A 811 -1.04 24.73 -4.17
CA TRP A 811 0.35 25.14 -4.39
C TRP A 811 0.61 26.66 -4.31
N GLN A 812 -0.38 27.50 -4.60
CA GLN A 812 -0.28 28.96 -4.43
C GLN A 812 -0.13 29.40 -2.97
N TRP A 813 -0.56 28.56 -2.03
CA TRP A 813 -0.42 28.82 -0.60
C TRP A 813 0.98 28.49 -0.07
N TRP A 814 1.84 27.81 -0.83
CA TRP A 814 3.14 27.35 -0.36
C TRP A 814 3.99 28.47 0.28
N ASP A 815 4.16 29.58 -0.42
CA ASP A 815 4.96 30.72 0.06
C ASP A 815 4.33 31.41 1.27
N LEU A 816 2.99 31.50 1.30
CA LEU A 816 2.25 32.09 2.40
C LEU A 816 2.36 31.26 3.68
N VAL A 817 2.19 29.93 3.55
CA VAL A 817 2.17 29.00 4.67
C VAL A 817 3.57 28.80 5.25
N THR A 818 4.58 28.61 4.40
CA THR A 818 5.98 28.42 4.85
C THR A 818 6.58 29.67 5.50
N ARG A 819 5.96 30.84 5.28
CA ARG A 819 6.31 32.12 5.93
C ARG A 819 5.17 32.60 6.81
N SER A 820 4.70 31.74 7.72
CA SER A 820 3.63 32.08 8.66
C SER A 820 3.85 31.48 10.04
N ARG A 821 3.12 32.04 11.01
CA ARG A 821 2.89 31.39 12.31
C ARG A 821 1.40 31.30 12.61
N SER A 822 0.97 30.13 13.04
CA SER A 822 -0.42 29.84 13.38
C SER A 822 -0.73 30.31 14.79
N LEU A 823 -1.77 31.12 14.93
CA LEU A 823 -2.33 31.59 16.20
C LEU A 823 -3.05 30.44 16.90
N ILE A 824 -2.99 30.39 18.23
CA ILE A 824 -3.74 29.43 19.06
C ILE A 824 -4.97 30.12 19.65
N LEU A 825 -6.15 29.80 19.13
CA LEU A 825 -7.42 30.44 19.52
C LEU A 825 -8.07 29.80 20.76
N ASP A 826 -7.54 28.68 21.27
CA ASP A 826 -8.10 27.90 22.39
C ASP A 826 -8.35 28.73 23.66
N LYS A 827 -7.57 29.80 23.88
CA LYS A 827 -7.65 30.65 25.09
C LYS A 827 -8.53 31.90 24.91
N LEU A 828 -9.13 32.11 23.73
CA LEU A 828 -10.04 33.23 23.53
C LEU A 828 -11.31 33.05 24.36
N ARG A 829 -11.78 34.13 24.99
CA ARG A 829 -12.99 34.12 25.82
C ARG A 829 -14.26 33.79 25.03
N ALA A 830 -14.30 34.25 23.78
CA ALA A 830 -15.36 33.93 22.82
C ALA A 830 -14.77 33.10 21.68
N PRO A 831 -15.46 32.05 21.20
CA PRO A 831 -15.02 31.29 20.04
C PRO A 831 -14.87 32.21 18.82
N ALA A 832 -13.72 32.12 18.16
CA ALA A 832 -13.48 32.79 16.90
C ALA A 832 -13.54 31.80 15.72
N THR A 833 -14.21 32.22 14.65
CA THR A 833 -14.28 31.55 13.35
C THR A 833 -13.24 32.18 12.42
N PRO A 834 -12.17 31.45 12.05
CA PRO A 834 -11.18 31.94 11.12
C PRO A 834 -11.69 31.97 9.69
N ILE A 835 -11.14 32.90 8.91
CA ILE A 835 -11.28 32.91 7.45
C ILE A 835 -10.32 31.88 6.84
N VAL A 836 -9.08 31.80 7.36
CA VAL A 836 -8.12 30.74 7.06
C VAL A 836 -7.73 30.06 8.36
N ARG A 837 -8.25 28.84 8.52
CA ARG A 837 -8.00 27.97 9.66
C ARG A 837 -6.86 27.02 9.32
N VAL A 838 -5.97 26.80 10.28
CA VAL A 838 -4.95 25.75 10.17
C VAL A 838 -5.49 24.50 10.84
N ILE A 839 -5.45 23.37 10.16
CA ILE A 839 -5.93 22.09 10.70
C ILE A 839 -4.81 21.54 11.58
N ASP A 840 -5.03 21.47 12.88
CA ASP A 840 -4.06 20.86 13.79
C ASP A 840 -4.06 19.33 13.66
N ASN A 841 -3.00 18.68 14.13
CA ASN A 841 -2.98 17.22 14.19
C ASN A 841 -4.04 16.68 15.16
N PHE A 842 -4.60 15.51 14.84
CA PHE A 842 -5.71 14.89 15.56
C PHE A 842 -5.37 14.49 17.01
N PHE A 843 -4.09 14.42 17.38
CA PHE A 843 -3.65 14.12 18.74
C PHE A 843 -3.73 15.33 19.68
N ARG A 844 -3.78 16.55 19.14
CA ARG A 844 -3.88 17.80 19.93
C ARG A 844 -5.18 18.56 19.68
N ASN A 845 -5.68 18.60 18.44
CA ASN A 845 -6.88 19.33 18.02
C ASN A 845 -6.92 20.78 18.53
N ARG A 846 -5.83 21.54 18.46
CA ARG A 846 -5.84 22.98 18.77
C ARG A 846 -6.69 23.71 17.72
N ASN A 847 -7.39 24.76 18.14
CA ASN A 847 -8.07 25.69 17.27
C ASN A 847 -7.05 26.70 16.73
N LEU A 848 -6.62 26.52 15.48
CA LEU A 848 -5.52 27.30 14.89
C LEU A 848 -5.98 28.18 13.72
N ALA A 849 -5.34 29.33 13.55
CA ALA A 849 -5.66 30.26 12.46
C ALA A 849 -4.46 31.07 11.98
N THR A 850 -4.50 31.50 10.73
CA THR A 850 -3.56 32.49 10.15
C THR A 850 -4.27 33.72 9.60
N LEU A 851 -5.58 33.65 9.37
CA LEU A 851 -6.40 34.81 8.98
C LEU A 851 -7.71 34.82 9.76
N VAL A 852 -7.91 35.91 10.51
CA VAL A 852 -9.10 36.15 11.34
C VAL A 852 -9.50 37.63 11.23
N GLU A 853 -10.78 37.92 11.47
CA GLU A 853 -11.27 39.29 11.57
C GLU A 853 -11.99 39.51 12.90
N PHE A 854 -11.87 40.72 13.43
CA PHE A 854 -12.49 41.10 14.70
C PHE A 854 -12.96 42.55 14.71
N LYS A 855 -13.93 42.82 15.56
CA LYS A 855 -14.22 44.16 16.08
C LYS A 855 -13.42 44.38 17.35
N VAL A 856 -12.74 45.53 17.44
CA VAL A 856 -11.90 45.91 18.59
C VAL A 856 -12.32 47.31 19.05
N GLY A 857 -13.16 47.38 20.08
CA GLY A 857 -13.81 48.63 20.47
C GLY A 857 -14.70 49.16 19.34
N SER A 858 -14.45 50.40 18.90
CA SER A 858 -15.14 51.00 17.73
C SER A 858 -14.49 50.65 16.40
N GLY A 859 -13.29 50.06 16.40
CA GLY A 859 -12.52 49.72 15.19
C GLY A 859 -12.81 48.34 14.64
N SER A 860 -12.38 48.11 13.40
CA SER A 860 -12.50 46.83 12.70
C SER A 860 -11.13 46.35 12.23
N LEU A 861 -10.80 45.09 12.51
CA LEU A 861 -9.49 44.48 12.34
C LEU A 861 -9.56 43.26 11.41
N ILE A 862 -8.63 43.18 10.47
CA ILE A 862 -8.19 41.93 9.85
C ILE A 862 -6.79 41.64 10.40
N LEU A 863 -6.59 40.45 10.96
CA LEU A 863 -5.28 39.97 11.41
C LEU A 863 -4.83 38.82 10.51
N CYS A 864 -3.71 39.01 9.82
CA CYS A 864 -3.07 38.00 9.00
C CYS A 864 -1.66 37.73 9.50
N THR A 865 -1.33 36.49 9.83
CA THR A 865 0.01 36.08 10.30
C THR A 865 0.82 35.31 9.26
N MET A 866 0.40 35.36 8.00
CA MET A 866 1.24 35.01 6.85
C MET A 866 1.99 36.27 6.42
N ASP A 867 3.29 36.19 6.11
CA ASP A 867 4.05 37.36 5.68
C ASP A 867 3.55 37.89 4.32
N LEU A 868 2.96 39.10 4.30
CA LEU A 868 2.42 39.76 3.11
C LEU A 868 3.22 40.99 2.67
N HIS A 869 4.31 41.34 3.36
CA HIS A 869 4.98 42.62 3.17
C HIS A 869 6.43 42.49 2.71
N SER A 870 7.12 41.39 3.05
CA SER A 870 8.48 41.17 2.55
C SER A 870 8.45 40.85 1.04
N GLN A 871 9.46 41.35 0.31
CA GLN A 871 9.71 41.02 -1.11
C GLN A 871 8.46 41.08 -2.01
N SER A 872 7.61 42.10 -1.81
CA SER A 872 6.28 42.23 -2.42
C SER A 872 6.26 42.26 -3.96
N THR A 873 7.39 42.59 -4.60
CA THR A 873 7.55 42.56 -6.06
C THR A 873 7.72 41.14 -6.61
N GLU A 874 8.35 40.25 -5.84
CA GLU A 874 8.70 38.88 -6.27
C GLU A 874 7.64 37.85 -5.87
N ARG A 875 6.90 38.11 -4.79
CA ARG A 875 5.93 37.18 -4.19
C ARG A 875 4.51 37.44 -4.68
N ALA A 876 4.19 36.95 -5.89
CA ALA A 876 2.92 37.23 -6.56
C ALA A 876 1.67 36.84 -5.74
N ALA A 877 1.67 35.66 -5.08
CA ALA A 877 0.56 35.22 -4.24
C ALA A 877 0.39 36.09 -2.99
N ALA A 878 1.48 36.45 -2.31
CA ALA A 878 1.45 37.35 -1.15
C ALA A 878 0.96 38.75 -1.49
N ARG A 879 1.42 39.30 -2.61
CA ARG A 879 0.93 40.59 -3.13
C ARG A 879 -0.57 40.54 -3.43
N GLN A 880 -1.04 39.46 -4.08
CA GLN A 880 -2.45 39.33 -4.41
C GLN A 880 -3.32 39.17 -3.15
N LEU A 881 -2.91 38.33 -2.20
CA LEU A 881 -3.65 38.17 -0.96
C LEU A 881 -3.72 39.50 -0.18
N ARG A 882 -2.62 40.24 -0.10
CA ARG A 882 -2.61 41.59 0.50
C ARG A 882 -3.63 42.52 -0.16
N TYR A 883 -3.67 42.54 -1.49
CA TYR A 883 -4.65 43.33 -2.23
C TYR A 883 -6.08 42.90 -1.90
N SER A 884 -6.38 41.60 -1.91
CA SER A 884 -7.71 41.06 -1.59
C SER A 884 -8.17 41.49 -0.19
N LEU A 885 -7.30 41.40 0.81
CA LEU A 885 -7.62 41.81 2.18
C LEU A 885 -7.84 43.32 2.31
N LEU A 886 -7.00 44.13 1.68
CA LEU A 886 -7.14 45.59 1.69
C LEU A 886 -8.41 46.05 0.96
N HIS A 887 -8.72 45.44 -0.19
CA HIS A 887 -9.90 45.75 -0.98
C HIS A 887 -11.18 45.38 -0.21
N TYR A 888 -11.22 44.18 0.39
CA TYR A 888 -12.31 43.77 1.27
C TYR A 888 -12.50 44.75 2.43
N ALA A 889 -11.42 45.11 3.14
CA ALA A 889 -11.48 46.06 4.24
C ALA A 889 -12.02 47.43 3.79
N ALA A 890 -11.65 47.89 2.59
CA ALA A 890 -12.11 49.16 2.04
C ALA A 890 -13.61 49.14 1.70
N GLY A 891 -14.16 47.97 1.38
CA GLY A 891 -15.55 47.76 0.99
C GLY A 891 -16.56 47.85 2.15
N ASN A 892 -17.83 47.86 1.76
CA ASN A 892 -18.98 47.90 2.69
C ASN A 892 -19.28 46.53 3.33
N THR A 893 -18.74 45.46 2.74
CA THR A 893 -18.92 44.08 3.22
C THR A 893 -18.04 43.74 4.42
N PHE A 894 -17.00 44.53 4.70
CA PHE A 894 -16.18 44.35 5.89
C PHE A 894 -16.89 44.88 7.12
N GLN A 895 -17.58 43.97 7.80
CA GLN A 895 -18.37 44.20 9.01
C GLN A 895 -18.11 43.07 10.00
N PRO A 896 -16.92 43.03 10.64
CA PRO A 896 -16.58 41.91 11.52
C PRO A 896 -17.52 41.89 12.73
N VAL A 897 -18.12 40.72 12.96
CA VAL A 897 -19.08 40.51 14.06
C VAL A 897 -18.43 39.94 15.32
N GLN A 898 -17.25 39.35 15.19
CA GLN A 898 -16.53 38.70 16.28
C GLN A 898 -15.79 39.75 17.09
N GLU A 899 -16.02 39.85 18.40
CA GLU A 899 -15.36 40.86 19.24
C GLU A 899 -14.11 40.30 19.93
N ILE A 900 -13.07 41.14 20.05
CA ILE A 900 -11.88 40.84 20.85
C ILE A 900 -11.42 42.09 21.60
N SER A 901 -10.98 41.93 22.85
CA SER A 901 -10.42 43.04 23.61
C SER A 901 -8.98 43.35 23.14
N ALA A 902 -8.54 44.60 23.31
CA ALA A 902 -7.15 44.98 22.99
C ALA A 902 -6.12 44.12 23.75
N GLY A 903 -6.41 43.77 25.01
CA GLY A 903 -5.55 42.90 25.81
C GLY A 903 -5.53 41.44 25.33
N ASP A 904 -6.68 40.91 24.89
CA ASP A 904 -6.74 39.58 24.28
C ASP A 904 -6.03 39.54 22.93
N LEU A 905 -6.12 40.60 22.12
CA LEU A 905 -5.41 40.71 20.85
C LEU A 905 -3.89 40.68 21.03
N ARG A 906 -3.35 41.41 22.03
CA ARG A 906 -1.91 41.33 22.37
C ARG A 906 -1.53 39.92 22.82
N ARG A 907 -2.28 39.37 23.77
CA ARG A 907 -2.10 37.99 24.24
C ARG A 907 -2.13 36.98 23.10
N LEU A 908 -2.94 37.20 22.07
CA LEU A 908 -3.03 36.29 20.93
C LEU A 908 -1.73 36.25 20.11
N LEU A 909 -0.96 37.35 20.07
CA LEU A 909 0.33 37.43 19.39
C LEU A 909 1.51 37.04 20.30
N ASP A 910 1.37 37.16 21.62
CA ASP A 910 2.44 36.93 22.61
C ASP A 910 2.49 35.52 23.22
N ASN A 911 1.48 34.66 22.94
CA ASN A 911 1.27 33.35 23.58
C ASN A 911 1.82 32.15 22.82
#